data_AF-B6K552-F1
#
_entry.id   AF-B6K552-F1
#
_cell.length_a   1.000
_cell.length_b   1.000
_cell.length_c   1.000
_cell.angle_alpha   90.00
_cell.angle_beta   90.00
_cell.angle_gamma   90.00
#
_symmetry.space_group_name_H-M   'P 1'
#
loop_
_entity.id
_entity.type
_entity.pdbx_description
1 polymer ?
#
loop_
_entity_poly.entity_id
_entity_poly.type
_entity_poly.pdbx_seq_one_letter_code
_entity_poly.pdbx_strand_id
1 'polypeptide(L)'
;MAIDKYILVTGGAGYIGSHTVVELIQRGFKVVVIDSLVNSSYDAIVRAEYIVRSPIPFFKIDLHDKAALNKVFDDYAIEGVIHFAAFKAVGESAQKPLEYYENNVGGAVALLEVMSTHGVKTIVYSSSATVYGDVSRFKDHNYLPINEKCPTDPVSPYGKTKYAIENIIADLHSSDNSWRGAVLRYFNPIGAHPSGLLGEDPLGVPNNLLPYLAQVAVGRRDKLNVFGNDYDSRDGTPIRDYIHVVDLAQGHVAALEYLKTLEQGQGLYRVWNLGTGKGSTVLEIHAAFSAVVGRELPYNVVGRRAGDVLNLTADPTRANTELGWKAKLTVEDACRDLWKWTMENPYGFQVKNFKWSLFNDPGAEVNFASRLNTFTFGDFSVTIANYGATIQNIAFKGRTVVTSMDKLSLYQSDDNPAFGATVGRYANRIRNGTFSIDGVTYHTDKNWRGHTIHGGSRGFGRQFWLGPVAKSDETHGTLEFLIYDKDGSNGFPADVIATAKFTVDEKSLRLEIEARIPESSPKDVTAVNMTNHVYFNLSSGETIDGTIIKTCTDTILESDPDYLLPTGRVIQYKQKLSESVDLQPSNPIDNCFVAKVDGFKLDTRGDEMQTIVEAHHPSTGFKLTAATTDPAFQIYTGDFVDIGPYKARAGFCVEAQRYLEAINNEHWNKQVILRKGEVYGSDTIYTFSV
;
A
#
# COMPACT_ATOMS: atom_id res chain seq x y z
N MET A 1 -16.31 19.35 18.21
CA MET A 1 -16.28 18.32 17.15
C MET A 1 -16.25 16.97 17.84
N ALA A 2 -16.92 15.94 17.33
CA ALA A 2 -16.85 14.60 17.93
C ALA A 2 -15.40 14.11 17.85
N ILE A 3 -14.87 13.56 18.95
CA ILE A 3 -13.53 12.95 18.96
C ILE A 3 -13.62 11.68 18.12
N ASP A 4 -12.71 11.55 17.15
CA ASP A 4 -12.58 10.36 16.34
C ASP A 4 -12.15 9.17 17.20
N LYS A 5 -12.94 8.10 17.18
CA LYS A 5 -12.64 6.88 17.93
C LYS A 5 -11.98 5.84 17.03
N TYR A 6 -11.02 5.12 17.59
CA TYR A 6 -10.19 4.17 16.85
C TYR A 6 -10.32 2.75 17.42
N ILE A 7 -10.20 1.77 16.54
CA ILE A 7 -10.00 0.37 16.87
C ILE A 7 -8.52 0.07 16.76
N LEU A 8 -7.91 -0.36 17.87
CA LEU A 8 -6.53 -0.81 17.87
C LEU A 8 -6.46 -2.27 17.39
N VAL A 9 -5.62 -2.56 16.41
CA VAL A 9 -5.41 -3.91 15.88
C VAL A 9 -3.96 -4.32 16.14
N THR A 10 -3.74 -5.17 17.13
CA THR A 10 -2.39 -5.71 17.38
C THR A 10 -2.14 -6.91 16.49
N GLY A 11 -0.92 -7.06 15.95
CA GLY A 11 -0.62 -8.09 14.94
C GLY A 11 -1.28 -7.78 13.59
N GLY A 12 -1.61 -6.50 13.35
CA GLY A 12 -2.36 -6.06 12.18
C GLY A 12 -1.59 -6.13 10.86
N ALA A 13 -0.26 -6.28 10.89
CA ALA A 13 0.53 -6.55 9.68
C ALA A 13 0.59 -8.05 9.33
N GLY A 14 0.11 -8.92 10.23
CA GLY A 14 -0.01 -10.35 9.98
C GLY A 14 -1.12 -10.72 9.00
N TYR A 15 -1.19 -12.01 8.65
CA TYR A 15 -2.13 -12.54 7.66
C TYR A 15 -3.60 -12.18 7.95
N ILE A 16 -4.16 -12.64 9.07
CA ILE A 16 -5.59 -12.40 9.39
C ILE A 16 -5.81 -10.93 9.81
N GLY A 17 -4.84 -10.38 10.54
CA GLY A 17 -4.89 -8.99 11.02
C GLY A 17 -5.05 -8.00 9.86
N SER A 18 -4.22 -8.11 8.82
CA SER A 18 -4.25 -7.19 7.67
C SER A 18 -5.57 -7.26 6.89
N HIS A 19 -6.14 -8.45 6.72
CA HIS A 19 -7.47 -8.60 6.10
C HIS A 19 -8.56 -7.97 6.98
N THR A 20 -8.46 -8.12 8.30
CA THR A 20 -9.40 -7.50 9.24
C THR A 20 -9.30 -5.98 9.26
N VAL A 21 -8.10 -5.43 9.13
CA VAL A 21 -7.89 -3.98 8.98
C VAL A 21 -8.62 -3.45 7.73
N VAL A 22 -8.53 -4.18 6.60
CA VAL A 22 -9.26 -3.82 5.37
C VAL A 22 -10.77 -3.80 5.61
N GLU A 23 -11.33 -4.87 6.18
CA GLU A 23 -12.78 -4.96 6.43
C GLU A 23 -13.27 -3.90 7.42
N LEU A 24 -12.50 -3.59 8.48
CA LEU A 24 -12.83 -2.54 9.45
C LEU A 24 -12.95 -1.17 8.76
N ILE A 25 -11.95 -0.80 7.95
CA ILE A 25 -11.93 0.51 7.29
C ILE A 25 -13.07 0.61 6.26
N GLN A 26 -13.32 -0.46 5.50
CA GLN A 26 -14.45 -0.52 4.56
C GLN A 26 -15.82 -0.41 5.25
N ARG A 27 -15.91 -0.80 6.52
CA ARG A 27 -17.10 -0.61 7.37
C ARG A 27 -17.14 0.74 8.09
N GLY A 28 -16.20 1.64 7.79
CA GLY A 28 -16.16 3.01 8.32
C GLY A 28 -15.50 3.15 9.69
N PHE A 29 -14.88 2.09 10.21
CA PHE A 29 -14.06 2.19 11.42
C PHE A 29 -12.73 2.88 11.11
N LYS A 30 -12.24 3.66 12.07
CA LYS A 30 -10.85 4.14 12.06
C LYS A 30 -9.99 3.13 12.79
N VAL A 31 -8.80 2.86 12.26
CA VAL A 31 -7.93 1.78 12.73
C VAL A 31 -6.55 2.33 13.06
N VAL A 32 -5.96 1.83 14.14
CA VAL A 32 -4.53 1.97 14.45
C VAL A 32 -3.93 0.57 14.52
N VAL A 33 -2.78 0.35 13.90
CA VAL A 33 -2.09 -0.94 13.91
C VAL A 33 -0.86 -0.91 14.80
N ILE A 34 -0.70 -1.95 15.62
CA ILE A 34 0.54 -2.25 16.35
C ILE A 34 1.05 -3.62 15.88
N ASP A 35 2.32 -3.71 15.48
CA ASP A 35 2.96 -4.98 15.15
C ASP A 35 4.47 -4.89 15.34
N SER A 36 5.11 -5.91 15.94
CA SER A 36 6.57 -5.94 16.08
C SER A 36 7.31 -6.30 14.78
N LEU A 37 6.58 -6.80 13.78
CA LEU A 37 7.08 -7.34 12.51
C LEU A 37 7.94 -8.59 12.65
N VAL A 38 7.82 -9.32 13.76
CA VAL A 38 8.58 -10.56 14.02
C VAL A 38 8.23 -11.69 13.03
N ASN A 39 7.01 -11.71 12.50
CA ASN A 39 6.54 -12.69 11.52
C ASN A 39 5.62 -12.08 10.45
N SER A 40 5.88 -10.81 10.10
CA SER A 40 5.11 -10.04 9.12
C SER A 40 6.02 -9.00 8.45
N SER A 41 5.53 -8.36 7.38
CA SER A 41 6.18 -7.21 6.77
C SER A 41 5.26 -5.99 6.87
N TYR A 42 5.85 -4.80 7.03
CA TYR A 42 5.12 -3.54 6.89
C TYR A 42 4.46 -3.42 5.50
N ASP A 43 4.98 -4.11 4.49
CA ASP A 43 4.39 -4.13 3.14
C ASP A 43 2.92 -4.62 3.15
N ALA A 44 2.51 -5.48 4.10
CA ALA A 44 1.11 -5.85 4.24
C ALA A 44 0.20 -4.64 4.55
N ILE A 45 0.68 -3.70 5.37
CA ILE A 45 -0.01 -2.44 5.67
C ILE A 45 -0.04 -1.56 4.44
N VAL A 46 1.06 -1.45 3.70
CA VAL A 46 1.14 -0.70 2.44
C VAL A 46 0.10 -1.20 1.43
N ARG A 47 -0.06 -2.53 1.31
CA ARG A 47 -1.07 -3.14 0.44
C ARG A 47 -2.48 -2.91 0.97
N ALA A 48 -2.69 -2.96 2.28
CA ALA A 48 -3.98 -2.63 2.89
C ALA A 48 -4.37 -1.17 2.64
N GLU A 49 -3.45 -0.21 2.84
CA GLU A 49 -3.63 1.22 2.53
C GLU A 49 -4.04 1.42 1.07
N TYR A 50 -3.36 0.72 0.15
CA TYR A 50 -3.67 0.77 -1.27
C TYR A 50 -5.09 0.24 -1.58
N ILE A 51 -5.50 -0.87 -0.95
CA ILE A 51 -6.84 -1.47 -1.11
C ILE A 51 -7.92 -0.53 -0.60
N VAL A 52 -7.75 0.05 0.59
CA VAL A 52 -8.76 0.91 1.23
C VAL A 52 -8.66 2.38 0.81
N ARG A 53 -7.61 2.74 0.07
CA ARG A 53 -7.31 4.11 -0.41
C ARG A 53 -7.25 5.13 0.73
N SER A 54 -6.67 4.74 1.84
CA SER A 54 -6.49 5.57 3.03
C SER A 54 -5.20 5.19 3.74
N PRO A 55 -4.47 6.16 4.34
CA PRO A 55 -3.37 5.84 5.23
C PRO A 55 -3.86 5.08 6.46
N ILE A 56 -3.00 4.22 6.99
CA ILE A 56 -3.25 3.41 8.19
C ILE A 56 -2.15 3.72 9.20
N PRO A 57 -2.46 4.39 10.33
CA PRO A 57 -1.52 4.59 11.42
C PRO A 57 -0.89 3.27 11.86
N PHE A 58 0.43 3.21 11.86
CA PHE A 58 1.19 1.99 12.16
C PHE A 58 2.31 2.29 13.16
N PHE A 59 2.42 1.43 14.16
CA PHE A 59 3.44 1.50 15.19
C PHE A 59 4.18 0.17 15.31
N LYS A 60 5.50 0.21 15.10
CA LYS A 60 6.36 -0.95 15.33
C LYS A 60 6.67 -1.09 16.82
N ILE A 61 5.79 -1.77 17.54
CA ILE A 61 5.87 -1.92 19.00
C ILE A 61 5.76 -3.40 19.37
N ASP A 62 6.62 -3.82 20.30
CA ASP A 62 6.46 -5.07 21.03
C ASP A 62 5.47 -4.84 22.19
N LEU A 63 4.51 -5.74 22.39
CA LEU A 63 3.49 -5.58 23.42
C LEU A 63 4.04 -5.55 24.85
N HIS A 64 5.28 -6.00 25.09
CA HIS A 64 5.91 -5.88 26.40
C HIS A 64 6.36 -4.45 26.72
N ASP A 65 6.50 -3.58 25.71
CA ASP A 65 6.82 -2.18 25.90
C ASP A 65 5.56 -1.37 26.25
N LYS A 66 5.19 -1.43 27.54
CA LYS A 66 4.03 -0.70 28.07
C LYS A 66 4.17 0.81 27.88
N ALA A 67 5.38 1.38 27.89
CA ALA A 67 5.55 2.83 27.71
C ALA A 67 5.15 3.25 26.30
N ALA A 68 5.61 2.50 25.28
CA ALA A 68 5.21 2.72 23.90
C ALA A 68 3.70 2.45 23.69
N LEU A 69 3.14 1.41 24.32
CA LEU A 69 1.70 1.16 24.29
C LEU A 69 0.90 2.31 24.88
N ASN A 70 1.24 2.80 26.08
CA ASN A 70 0.55 3.93 26.72
C ASN A 70 0.56 5.15 25.79
N LYS A 71 1.70 5.48 25.16
CA LYS A 71 1.78 6.59 24.19
C LYS A 71 0.77 6.45 23.05
N VAL A 72 0.53 5.26 22.51
CA VAL A 72 -0.50 5.06 21.47
C VAL A 72 -1.91 5.29 22.00
N PHE A 73 -2.20 4.87 23.24
CA PHE A 73 -3.50 5.11 23.86
C PHE A 73 -3.71 6.58 24.27
N ASP A 74 -2.63 7.32 24.55
CA ASP A 74 -2.65 8.76 24.78
C ASP A 74 -2.87 9.54 23.48
N ASP A 75 -2.20 9.13 22.40
CA ASP A 75 -2.24 9.82 21.09
C ASP A 75 -3.55 9.54 20.31
N TYR A 76 -4.22 8.42 20.58
CA TYR A 76 -5.44 8.00 19.88
C TYR A 76 -6.54 7.60 20.86
N ALA A 77 -7.76 8.12 20.65
CA ALA A 77 -8.93 7.72 21.43
C ALA A 77 -9.39 6.29 21.06
N ILE A 78 -8.72 5.28 21.61
CA ILE A 78 -9.03 3.87 21.39
C ILE A 78 -10.36 3.52 22.09
N GLU A 79 -11.31 2.94 21.36
CA GLU A 79 -12.60 2.48 21.94
C GLU A 79 -12.71 0.96 22.07
N GLY A 80 -11.82 0.22 21.41
CA GLY A 80 -11.74 -1.22 21.49
C GLY A 80 -10.50 -1.77 20.80
N VAL A 81 -10.16 -3.01 21.13
CA VAL A 81 -8.95 -3.68 20.65
C VAL A 81 -9.32 -5.00 19.97
N ILE A 82 -8.72 -5.28 18.81
CA ILE A 82 -8.69 -6.60 18.20
C ILE A 82 -7.27 -7.16 18.32
N HIS A 83 -7.11 -8.22 19.10
CA HIS A 83 -5.81 -8.76 19.48
C HIS A 83 -5.46 -10.01 18.64
N PHE A 84 -4.60 -9.85 17.63
CA PHE A 84 -4.04 -10.95 16.82
C PHE A 84 -2.62 -11.36 17.22
N ALA A 85 -1.82 -10.41 17.72
CA ALA A 85 -0.40 -10.60 18.00
C ALA A 85 -0.13 -11.83 18.87
N ALA A 86 0.49 -12.86 18.29
CA ALA A 86 0.91 -14.08 18.96
C ALA A 86 1.83 -14.90 18.04
N PHE A 87 2.76 -15.64 18.63
CA PHE A 87 3.37 -16.77 17.95
C PHE A 87 2.34 -17.89 17.75
N LYS A 88 2.34 -18.49 16.55
CA LYS A 88 1.28 -19.41 16.11
C LYS A 88 1.73 -20.80 15.68
N ALA A 89 3.03 -21.07 15.59
CA ALA A 89 3.50 -22.35 15.05
C ALA A 89 3.45 -23.46 16.11
N VAL A 90 2.50 -24.40 15.95
CA VAL A 90 2.29 -25.50 16.91
C VAL A 90 3.56 -26.33 17.12
N GLY A 91 4.26 -26.71 16.05
CA GLY A 91 5.48 -27.52 16.14
C GLY A 91 6.63 -26.81 16.85
N GLU A 92 6.84 -25.52 16.56
CA GLU A 92 7.86 -24.71 17.25
C GLU A 92 7.49 -24.51 18.72
N SER A 93 6.21 -24.30 19.05
CA SER A 93 5.78 -24.11 20.44
C SER A 93 6.14 -25.29 21.35
N ALA A 94 6.17 -26.51 20.82
CA ALA A 94 6.61 -27.69 21.56
C ALA A 94 8.13 -27.68 21.84
N GLN A 95 8.92 -27.03 20.99
CA GLN A 95 10.37 -26.90 21.13
C GLN A 95 10.75 -25.69 22.00
N LYS A 96 9.97 -24.61 21.94
CA LYS A 96 10.22 -23.33 22.64
C LYS A 96 9.02 -22.88 23.48
N PRO A 97 8.56 -23.69 24.45
CA PRO A 97 7.33 -23.38 25.18
C PRO A 97 7.41 -22.06 25.96
N LEU A 98 8.54 -21.74 26.61
CA LEU A 98 8.69 -20.53 27.39
C LEU A 98 8.59 -19.25 26.54
N GLU A 99 9.19 -19.24 25.35
CA GLU A 99 9.06 -18.11 24.41
C GLU A 99 7.60 -17.87 24.01
N TYR A 100 6.82 -18.94 23.81
CA TYR A 100 5.41 -18.84 23.47
C TYR A 100 4.57 -18.31 24.63
N TYR A 101 4.82 -18.76 25.86
CA TYR A 101 4.12 -18.26 27.04
C TYR A 101 4.45 -16.79 27.32
N GLU A 102 5.73 -16.43 27.30
CA GLU A 102 6.15 -15.04 27.49
C GLU A 102 5.53 -14.15 26.41
N ASN A 103 5.73 -14.48 25.13
CA ASN A 103 5.24 -13.66 24.03
C ASN A 103 3.71 -13.52 24.02
N ASN A 104 3.00 -14.65 24.09
CA ASN A 104 1.55 -14.64 23.92
C ASN A 104 0.83 -14.19 25.18
N VAL A 105 1.15 -14.79 26.33
CA VAL A 105 0.45 -14.52 27.59
C VAL A 105 0.97 -13.23 28.22
N GLY A 106 2.30 -13.05 28.29
CA GLY A 106 2.92 -11.83 28.80
C GLY A 106 2.50 -10.59 28.00
N GLY A 107 2.56 -10.68 26.67
CA GLY A 107 2.09 -9.62 25.77
C GLY A 107 0.60 -9.29 25.92
N ALA A 108 -0.26 -10.31 26.05
CA ALA A 108 -1.70 -10.10 26.28
C ALA A 108 -1.98 -9.43 27.63
N VAL A 109 -1.29 -9.84 28.70
CA VAL A 109 -1.41 -9.22 30.03
C VAL A 109 -0.97 -7.76 29.99
N ALA A 110 0.17 -7.46 29.36
CA ALA A 110 0.65 -6.09 29.22
C ALA A 110 -0.34 -5.19 28.47
N LEU A 111 -0.93 -5.69 27.38
CA LEU A 111 -1.98 -4.99 26.63
C LEU A 111 -3.23 -4.76 27.48
N LEU A 112 -3.73 -5.79 28.18
CA LEU A 112 -4.93 -5.70 29.02
C LEU A 112 -4.75 -4.74 30.20
N GLU A 113 -3.55 -4.65 30.77
CA GLU A 113 -3.22 -3.66 31.80
C GLU A 113 -3.30 -2.23 31.25
N VAL A 114 -2.68 -1.95 30.10
CA VAL A 114 -2.73 -0.62 29.44
C VAL A 114 -4.17 -0.26 29.05
N MET A 115 -4.93 -1.22 28.54
CA MET A 115 -6.35 -1.06 28.27
C MET A 115 -7.14 -0.66 29.53
N SER A 116 -6.88 -1.35 30.65
CA SER A 116 -7.51 -1.06 31.93
C SER A 116 -7.21 0.34 32.45
N THR A 117 -5.93 0.78 32.40
CA THR A 117 -5.52 2.12 32.86
C THR A 117 -6.13 3.25 32.03
N HIS A 118 -6.43 3.00 30.76
CA HIS A 118 -7.09 3.96 29.86
C HIS A 118 -8.62 3.82 29.82
N GLY A 119 -9.19 2.90 30.62
CA GLY A 119 -10.63 2.66 30.63
C GLY A 119 -11.19 2.04 29.33
N VAL A 120 -10.33 1.45 28.49
CA VAL A 120 -10.72 0.74 27.27
C VAL A 120 -11.04 -0.70 27.62
N LYS A 121 -12.33 -1.07 27.65
CA LYS A 121 -12.78 -2.38 28.16
C LYS A 121 -13.39 -3.30 27.11
N THR A 122 -13.21 -2.99 25.83
CA THR A 122 -13.71 -3.80 24.71
C THR A 122 -12.56 -4.53 24.03
N ILE A 123 -12.59 -5.85 24.00
CA ILE A 123 -11.59 -6.69 23.34
C ILE A 123 -12.24 -7.79 22.48
N VAL A 124 -11.75 -7.92 21.25
CA VAL A 124 -11.98 -9.06 20.38
C VAL A 124 -10.68 -9.87 20.34
N TYR A 125 -10.70 -11.09 20.86
CA TYR A 125 -9.52 -11.92 21.03
C TYR A 125 -9.45 -13.04 19.99
N SER A 126 -8.26 -13.17 19.38
CA SER A 126 -7.92 -14.24 18.47
C SER A 126 -7.56 -15.54 19.19
N SER A 127 -8.58 -16.36 19.45
CA SER A 127 -8.40 -17.73 19.92
C SER A 127 -8.30 -18.73 18.75
N SER A 128 -8.36 -20.02 19.03
CA SER A 128 -8.13 -21.09 18.06
C SER A 128 -8.88 -22.35 18.46
N ALA A 129 -9.35 -23.12 17.47
CA ALA A 129 -9.92 -24.45 17.67
C ALA A 129 -8.95 -25.43 18.37
N THR A 130 -7.64 -25.13 18.40
CA THR A 130 -6.65 -25.92 19.17
C THR A 130 -6.96 -26.02 20.67
N VAL A 131 -7.76 -25.09 21.23
CA VAL A 131 -8.22 -25.14 22.62
C VAL A 131 -9.12 -26.35 22.90
N TYR A 132 -9.77 -26.92 21.89
CA TYR A 132 -10.62 -28.10 22.05
C TYR A 132 -9.83 -29.41 22.20
N GLY A 133 -8.55 -29.42 21.79
CA GLY A 133 -7.72 -30.63 21.79
C GLY A 133 -8.25 -31.70 20.84
N ASP A 134 -8.02 -32.97 21.19
CA ASP A 134 -8.55 -34.10 20.46
C ASP A 134 -9.96 -34.45 20.93
N VAL A 135 -10.97 -34.05 20.15
CA VAL A 135 -12.38 -34.31 20.46
C VAL A 135 -12.79 -35.77 20.29
N SER A 136 -11.94 -36.64 19.72
CA SER A 136 -12.18 -38.09 19.66
C SER A 136 -12.15 -38.74 21.05
N ARG A 137 -11.63 -38.05 22.07
CA ARG A 137 -11.65 -38.52 23.47
C ARG A 137 -13.07 -38.69 24.04
N PHE A 138 -14.09 -38.13 23.39
CA PHE A 138 -15.49 -38.30 23.77
C PHE A 138 -16.10 -39.49 23.00
N LYS A 139 -16.53 -40.51 23.76
CA LYS A 139 -16.88 -41.87 23.28
C LYS A 139 -17.95 -41.92 22.18
N ASP A 140 -18.83 -40.92 22.08
CA ASP A 140 -19.95 -40.92 21.15
C ASP A 140 -19.79 -39.90 20.00
N HIS A 141 -18.60 -39.29 19.85
CA HIS A 141 -18.39 -38.16 18.91
C HIS A 141 -19.44 -37.03 19.07
N ASN A 142 -20.01 -36.88 20.27
CA ASN A 142 -21.13 -35.99 20.57
C ASN A 142 -20.82 -34.49 20.39
N TYR A 143 -19.54 -34.14 20.18
CA TYR A 143 -19.08 -32.78 19.87
C TYR A 143 -18.52 -32.66 18.45
N LEU A 144 -18.88 -33.54 17.52
CA LEU A 144 -18.59 -33.36 16.09
C LEU A 144 -19.90 -33.13 15.32
N PRO A 145 -20.10 -31.97 14.65
CA PRO A 145 -19.24 -30.79 14.63
C PRO A 145 -19.08 -30.11 16.00
N ILE A 146 -17.95 -29.41 16.20
CA ILE A 146 -17.51 -28.85 17.49
C ILE A 146 -18.24 -27.55 17.77
N ASN A 147 -19.14 -27.56 18.75
CA ASN A 147 -19.75 -26.35 19.32
C ASN A 147 -18.96 -25.84 20.54
N GLU A 148 -19.22 -24.60 20.97
CA GLU A 148 -18.44 -23.97 22.05
C GLU A 148 -18.74 -24.51 23.45
N LYS A 149 -19.68 -25.45 23.60
CA LYS A 149 -19.89 -26.18 24.87
C LYS A 149 -18.93 -27.36 25.01
N CYS A 150 -18.22 -27.74 23.95
CA CYS A 150 -17.19 -28.77 24.02
C CYS A 150 -16.14 -28.38 25.09
N PRO A 151 -15.86 -29.25 26.06
CA PRO A 151 -14.80 -29.00 27.04
C PRO A 151 -13.46 -28.78 26.33
N THR A 152 -12.71 -27.78 26.80
CA THR A 152 -11.38 -27.43 26.29
C THR A 152 -10.30 -28.27 26.95
N ASP A 153 -9.33 -28.74 26.14
CA ASP A 153 -8.19 -29.54 26.60
C ASP A 153 -7.01 -29.42 25.61
N PRO A 154 -6.36 -28.25 25.53
CA PRO A 154 -5.29 -28.02 24.56
C PRO A 154 -4.06 -28.90 24.83
N VAL A 155 -3.60 -29.59 23.80
CA VAL A 155 -2.46 -30.51 23.88
C VAL A 155 -1.10 -29.83 23.65
N SER A 156 -1.06 -28.76 22.86
CA SER A 156 0.19 -28.06 22.51
C SER A 156 0.43 -26.81 23.37
N PRO A 157 1.69 -26.39 23.59
CA PRO A 157 1.98 -25.13 24.28
C PRO A 157 1.28 -23.93 23.63
N TYR A 158 1.27 -23.82 22.30
CA TYR A 158 0.47 -22.80 21.61
C TYR A 158 -1.00 -22.81 22.02
N GLY A 159 -1.69 -23.96 21.97
CA GLY A 159 -3.09 -24.07 22.37
C GLY A 159 -3.30 -23.71 23.84
N LYS A 160 -2.36 -24.07 24.72
CA LYS A 160 -2.39 -23.71 26.14
C LYS A 160 -2.25 -22.21 26.36
N THR A 161 -1.42 -21.50 25.59
CA THR A 161 -1.35 -20.03 25.67
C THR A 161 -2.67 -19.37 25.27
N LYS A 162 -3.33 -19.85 24.20
CA LYS A 162 -4.65 -19.36 23.79
C LYS A 162 -5.68 -19.56 24.89
N TYR A 163 -5.74 -20.77 25.45
CA TYR A 163 -6.65 -21.08 26.55
C TYR A 163 -6.37 -20.26 27.81
N ALA A 164 -5.10 -20.03 28.17
CA ALA A 164 -4.75 -19.17 29.29
C ALA A 164 -5.32 -17.75 29.11
N ILE A 165 -5.20 -17.17 27.91
CA ILE A 165 -5.71 -15.83 27.61
C ILE A 165 -7.25 -15.80 27.59
N GLU A 166 -7.91 -16.86 27.11
CA GLU A 166 -9.37 -16.97 27.23
C GLU A 166 -9.84 -16.90 28.69
N ASN A 167 -9.12 -17.54 29.61
CA ASN A 167 -9.42 -17.50 31.05
C ASN A 167 -9.10 -16.14 31.66
N ILE A 168 -7.98 -15.51 31.29
CA ILE A 168 -7.65 -14.15 31.75
C ILE A 168 -8.78 -13.16 31.39
N ILE A 169 -9.29 -13.21 30.16
CA ILE A 169 -10.40 -12.33 29.74
C ILE A 169 -11.69 -12.67 30.50
N ALA A 170 -11.96 -13.96 30.76
CA ALA A 170 -13.11 -14.39 31.56
C ALA A 170 -13.02 -13.89 33.02
N ASP A 171 -11.84 -13.96 33.62
CA ASP A 171 -11.57 -13.51 34.98
C ASP A 171 -11.64 -11.98 35.10
N LEU A 172 -11.18 -11.26 34.08
CA LEU A 172 -11.36 -9.80 33.99
C LEU A 172 -12.83 -9.41 33.95
N HIS A 173 -13.64 -10.08 33.12
CA HIS A 173 -15.09 -9.84 33.09
C HIS A 173 -15.78 -10.24 34.41
N SER A 174 -15.33 -11.32 35.04
CA SER A 174 -15.91 -11.79 36.32
C SER A 174 -15.58 -10.85 37.48
N SER A 175 -14.39 -10.23 37.47
CA SER A 175 -13.97 -9.24 38.47
C SER A 175 -14.52 -7.84 38.21
N ASP A 176 -14.73 -7.48 36.95
CA ASP A 176 -15.34 -6.23 36.51
C ASP A 176 -16.29 -6.50 35.33
N ASN A 177 -17.58 -6.53 35.64
CA ASN A 177 -18.64 -6.89 34.68
C ASN A 177 -18.86 -5.85 33.57
N SER A 178 -18.10 -4.74 33.54
CA SER A 178 -18.12 -3.78 32.45
C SER A 178 -17.23 -4.16 31.27
N TRP A 179 -16.35 -5.17 31.42
CA TRP A 179 -15.54 -5.69 30.31
C TRP A 179 -16.38 -6.41 29.26
N ARG A 180 -16.09 -6.13 27.99
CA ARG A 180 -16.70 -6.71 26.79
C ARG A 180 -15.64 -7.53 26.05
N GLY A 181 -15.56 -8.81 26.37
CA GLY A 181 -14.67 -9.78 25.75
C GLY A 181 -15.38 -10.69 24.76
N ALA A 182 -15.10 -10.51 23.47
CA ALA A 182 -15.44 -11.47 22.42
C ALA A 182 -14.25 -12.39 22.15
N VAL A 183 -14.40 -13.68 22.42
CA VAL A 183 -13.39 -14.70 22.15
C VAL A 183 -13.78 -15.45 20.89
N LEU A 184 -12.95 -15.34 19.86
CA LEU A 184 -13.24 -15.94 18.56
C LEU A 184 -12.29 -17.11 18.32
N ARG A 185 -12.84 -18.32 18.29
CA ARG A 185 -12.07 -19.56 18.05
C ARG A 185 -12.05 -19.87 16.56
N TYR A 186 -10.92 -19.57 15.92
CA TYR A 186 -10.75 -19.81 14.49
C TYR A 186 -10.43 -21.27 14.21
N PHE A 187 -10.92 -21.77 13.09
CA PHE A 187 -10.56 -23.07 12.56
C PHE A 187 -9.34 -22.92 11.63
N ASN A 188 -9.45 -23.22 10.34
CA ASN A 188 -8.31 -23.19 9.42
C ASN A 188 -8.47 -22.09 8.36
N PRO A 189 -8.01 -20.85 8.64
CA PRO A 189 -8.07 -19.77 7.67
C PRO A 189 -7.20 -20.08 6.44
N ILE A 190 -7.79 -19.85 5.25
CA ILE A 190 -7.16 -19.99 3.93
C ILE A 190 -7.62 -18.87 3.00
N GLY A 191 -7.02 -18.79 1.81
CA GLY A 191 -7.35 -17.78 0.82
C GLY A 191 -6.50 -16.53 0.93
N ALA A 192 -6.91 -15.49 0.23
CA ALA A 192 -6.26 -14.19 0.23
C ALA A 192 -7.32 -13.12 -0.07
N HIS A 193 -6.96 -11.84 -0.03
CA HIS A 193 -7.86 -10.80 -0.47
C HIS A 193 -8.07 -10.92 -1.99
N PRO A 194 -9.31 -10.80 -2.52
CA PRO A 194 -9.63 -11.03 -3.94
C PRO A 194 -8.92 -10.07 -4.91
N SER A 195 -8.34 -8.97 -4.42
CA SER A 195 -7.47 -8.11 -5.24
C SER A 195 -6.19 -8.82 -5.68
N GLY A 196 -5.73 -9.84 -4.95
CA GLY A 196 -4.41 -10.45 -5.15
C GLY A 196 -3.25 -9.60 -4.61
N LEU A 197 -3.53 -8.49 -3.91
CA LEU A 197 -2.50 -7.61 -3.34
C LEU A 197 -2.13 -7.95 -1.89
N LEU A 198 -2.94 -8.76 -1.20
CA LEU A 198 -2.76 -9.07 0.21
C LEU A 198 -3.08 -10.56 0.45
N GLY A 199 -2.18 -11.29 1.09
CA GLY A 199 -2.32 -12.72 1.37
C GLY A 199 -1.39 -13.18 2.50
N GLU A 200 -1.26 -14.50 2.69
CA GLU A 200 -0.32 -15.05 3.67
C GLU A 200 1.10 -15.10 3.08
N ASP A 201 2.05 -14.43 3.73
CA ASP A 201 3.48 -14.49 3.43
C ASP A 201 4.24 -15.06 4.64
N PRO A 202 4.33 -16.39 4.77
CA PRO A 202 5.03 -17.00 5.89
C PRO A 202 6.54 -16.78 5.76
N LEU A 203 7.16 -16.20 6.80
CA LEU A 203 8.62 -16.13 6.87
C LEU A 203 9.19 -17.53 7.05
N GLY A 204 10.04 -17.98 6.13
CA GLY A 204 10.67 -19.30 6.16
C GLY A 204 9.84 -20.42 5.51
N VAL A 205 9.86 -21.62 6.13
CA VAL A 205 9.13 -22.78 5.62
C VAL A 205 7.68 -22.74 6.13
N PRO A 206 6.67 -22.77 5.26
CA PRO A 206 5.29 -22.78 5.71
C PRO A 206 4.96 -24.03 6.52
N ASN A 207 4.26 -23.84 7.64
CA ASN A 207 3.76 -24.95 8.47
C ASN A 207 2.35 -25.42 8.08
N ASN A 208 1.62 -24.59 7.32
CA ASN A 208 0.23 -24.79 6.93
C ASN A 208 0.12 -25.33 5.50
N LEU A 209 -0.93 -26.11 5.23
CA LEU A 209 -1.13 -26.84 3.97
C LEU A 209 -1.15 -25.93 2.73
N LEU A 210 -1.97 -24.89 2.73
CA LEU A 210 -2.22 -24.07 1.53
C LEU A 210 -1.02 -23.20 1.13
N PRO A 211 -0.35 -22.47 2.04
CA PRO A 211 0.85 -21.72 1.65
C PRO A 211 1.99 -22.65 1.16
N TYR A 212 2.06 -23.88 1.68
CA TYR A 212 3.02 -24.87 1.18
C TYR A 212 2.66 -25.30 -0.25
N LEU A 213 1.38 -25.62 -0.50
CA LEU A 213 0.86 -25.95 -1.84
C LEU A 213 1.08 -24.81 -2.84
N ALA A 214 0.86 -23.56 -2.43
CA ALA A 214 1.12 -22.38 -3.24
C ALA A 214 2.59 -22.30 -3.66
N GLN A 215 3.54 -22.57 -2.73
CA GLN A 215 4.97 -22.62 -3.06
C GLN A 215 5.32 -23.76 -4.03
N VAL A 216 4.66 -24.92 -3.93
CA VAL A 216 4.82 -26.00 -4.93
C VAL A 216 4.31 -25.55 -6.30
N ALA A 217 3.15 -24.87 -6.34
CA ALA A 217 2.55 -24.40 -7.59
C ALA A 217 3.40 -23.36 -8.35
N VAL A 218 4.27 -22.61 -7.67
CA VAL A 218 5.24 -21.69 -8.30
C VAL A 218 6.67 -22.24 -8.36
N GLY A 219 6.87 -23.53 -8.07
CA GLY A 219 8.17 -24.19 -8.19
C GLY A 219 9.19 -23.80 -7.11
N ARG A 220 8.77 -23.14 -6.02
CA ARG A 220 9.64 -22.88 -4.86
C ARG A 220 9.91 -24.14 -4.03
N ARG A 221 9.11 -25.18 -4.24
CA ARG A 221 9.20 -26.50 -3.59
C ARG A 221 8.86 -27.59 -4.59
N ASP A 222 9.49 -28.75 -4.43
CA ASP A 222 9.33 -29.86 -5.37
C ASP A 222 7.95 -30.55 -5.26
N LYS A 223 7.44 -30.73 -4.03
CA LYS A 223 6.20 -31.48 -3.74
C LYS A 223 5.68 -31.22 -2.34
N LEU A 224 4.37 -31.45 -2.13
CA LEU A 224 3.73 -31.46 -0.81
C LEU A 224 3.98 -32.79 -0.07
N ASN A 225 4.19 -32.74 1.25
CA ASN A 225 4.10 -33.94 2.09
C ASN A 225 2.72 -34.02 2.77
N VAL A 226 1.97 -35.08 2.49
CA VAL A 226 0.67 -35.40 3.11
C VAL A 226 0.92 -36.30 4.32
N PHE A 227 0.63 -35.78 5.52
CA PHE A 227 0.94 -36.47 6.78
C PHE A 227 -0.18 -37.44 7.18
N GLY A 228 0.04 -38.73 6.90
CA GLY A 228 -0.88 -39.83 7.19
C GLY A 228 -1.99 -40.00 6.16
N ASN A 229 -2.29 -41.26 5.85
CA ASN A 229 -3.37 -41.71 4.95
C ASN A 229 -4.17 -42.88 5.57
N ASP A 230 -4.07 -43.04 6.88
CA ASP A 230 -4.62 -44.15 7.66
C ASP A 230 -5.53 -43.66 8.80
N TYR A 231 -5.93 -42.38 8.77
CA TYR A 231 -6.93 -41.83 9.68
C TYR A 231 -8.32 -42.44 9.39
N ASP A 232 -9.19 -42.49 10.41
CA ASP A 232 -10.59 -42.91 10.25
C ASP A 232 -11.44 -41.79 9.63
N SER A 233 -11.08 -41.41 8.40
CA SER A 233 -11.73 -40.41 7.58
C SER A 233 -12.04 -41.00 6.21
N ARG A 234 -12.85 -40.29 5.43
CA ARG A 234 -13.34 -40.78 4.12
C ARG A 234 -12.25 -41.06 3.08
N ASP A 235 -11.05 -40.53 3.23
CA ASP A 235 -9.92 -40.75 2.32
C ASP A 235 -8.60 -41.07 3.05
N GLY A 236 -8.68 -41.36 4.35
CA GLY A 236 -7.52 -41.65 5.18
C GLY A 236 -6.73 -40.42 5.65
N THR A 237 -7.04 -39.21 5.18
CA THR A 237 -6.33 -37.98 5.60
C THR A 237 -7.11 -37.16 6.64
N PRO A 238 -6.45 -36.33 7.48
CA PRO A 238 -7.14 -35.52 8.49
C PRO A 238 -8.18 -34.55 7.91
N ILE A 239 -9.23 -34.29 8.68
CA ILE A 239 -10.34 -33.38 8.33
C ILE A 239 -10.18 -32.05 9.08
N ARG A 240 -10.29 -30.93 8.36
CA ARG A 240 -10.29 -29.57 8.92
C ARG A 240 -11.42 -28.74 8.30
N ASP A 241 -11.93 -27.78 9.06
CA ASP A 241 -12.84 -26.75 8.56
C ASP A 241 -12.05 -25.56 8.04
N TYR A 242 -11.97 -25.47 6.72
CA TYR A 242 -11.24 -24.43 6.01
C TYR A 242 -12.16 -23.24 5.75
N ILE A 243 -11.81 -22.10 6.32
CA ILE A 243 -12.58 -20.85 6.22
C ILE A 243 -11.82 -19.81 5.40
N HIS A 244 -12.51 -19.08 4.54
CA HIS A 244 -11.91 -17.98 3.80
C HIS A 244 -11.47 -16.85 4.76
N VAL A 245 -10.26 -16.32 4.59
CA VAL A 245 -9.69 -15.29 5.47
C VAL A 245 -10.53 -14.01 5.50
N VAL A 246 -11.16 -13.64 4.37
CA VAL A 246 -12.11 -12.51 4.30
C VAL A 246 -13.39 -12.77 5.11
N ASP A 247 -13.99 -13.96 5.03
CA ASP A 247 -15.13 -14.31 5.88
C ASP A 247 -14.72 -14.24 7.36
N LEU A 248 -13.55 -14.77 7.68
CA LEU A 248 -13.01 -14.72 9.03
C LEU A 248 -12.83 -13.27 9.51
N ALA A 249 -12.23 -12.40 8.69
CA ALA A 249 -12.08 -10.97 8.97
C ALA A 249 -13.44 -10.29 9.22
N GLN A 250 -14.45 -10.58 8.40
CA GLN A 250 -15.82 -10.09 8.60
C GLN A 250 -16.45 -10.59 9.91
N GLY A 251 -16.07 -11.78 10.38
CA GLY A 251 -16.50 -12.31 11.68
C GLY A 251 -15.99 -11.49 12.85
N HIS A 252 -14.81 -10.88 12.73
CA HIS A 252 -14.29 -9.96 13.75
C HIS A 252 -15.07 -8.65 13.76
N VAL A 253 -15.38 -8.12 12.58
CA VAL A 253 -16.17 -6.90 12.47
C VAL A 253 -17.57 -7.13 13.05
N ALA A 254 -18.20 -8.26 12.75
CA ALA A 254 -19.49 -8.63 13.32
C ALA A 254 -19.44 -8.77 14.86
N ALA A 255 -18.38 -9.39 15.39
CA ALA A 255 -18.19 -9.49 16.84
C ALA A 255 -18.01 -8.11 17.49
N LEU A 256 -17.21 -7.23 16.88
CA LEU A 256 -17.02 -5.86 17.37
C LEU A 256 -18.32 -5.05 17.31
N GLU A 257 -19.04 -5.10 16.19
CA GLU A 257 -20.36 -4.47 16.00
C GLU A 257 -21.34 -4.97 17.08
N TYR A 258 -21.39 -6.29 17.32
CA TYR A 258 -22.22 -6.89 18.37
C TYR A 258 -21.88 -6.33 19.75
N LEU A 259 -20.60 -6.26 20.14
CA LEU A 259 -20.18 -5.67 21.41
C LEU A 259 -20.55 -4.18 21.53
N LYS A 260 -20.63 -3.45 20.42
CA LYS A 260 -21.06 -2.04 20.39
C LYS A 260 -22.57 -1.87 20.57
N THR A 261 -23.37 -2.91 20.32
CA THR A 261 -24.83 -2.88 20.59
C THR A 261 -25.17 -2.96 22.07
N LEU A 262 -24.25 -3.44 22.91
CA LEU A 262 -24.46 -3.55 24.35
C LEU A 262 -24.60 -2.16 24.99
N GLU A 263 -25.55 -2.03 25.92
CA GLU A 263 -25.79 -0.79 26.65
C GLU A 263 -24.55 -0.35 27.44
N GLN A 264 -24.38 0.96 27.64
CA GLN A 264 -23.26 1.48 28.41
C GLN A 264 -23.24 0.89 29.83
N GLY A 265 -22.11 0.33 30.25
CA GLY A 265 -21.97 -0.35 31.54
C GLY A 265 -22.34 -1.85 31.51
N GLN A 266 -22.97 -2.34 30.44
CA GLN A 266 -23.16 -3.77 30.22
C GLN A 266 -21.90 -4.37 29.58
N GLY A 267 -21.22 -5.25 30.31
CA GLY A 267 -20.18 -6.10 29.77
C GLY A 267 -20.69 -7.46 29.31
N LEU A 268 -19.79 -8.24 28.73
CA LEU A 268 -20.06 -9.58 28.23
C LEU A 268 -18.75 -10.35 28.12
N TYR A 269 -18.70 -11.59 28.59
CA TYR A 269 -17.73 -12.57 28.12
C TYR A 269 -18.44 -13.61 27.26
N ARG A 270 -18.04 -13.74 26.00
CA ARG A 270 -18.69 -14.68 25.09
C ARG A 270 -17.71 -15.26 24.08
N VAL A 271 -17.89 -16.56 23.83
CA VAL A 271 -17.06 -17.36 22.93
C VAL A 271 -17.88 -17.77 21.71
N TRP A 272 -17.30 -17.63 20.52
CA TRP A 272 -17.87 -18.06 19.25
C TRP A 272 -16.85 -18.83 18.40
N ASN A 273 -17.31 -19.89 17.75
CA ASN A 273 -16.57 -20.56 16.69
C ASN A 273 -16.74 -19.80 15.37
N LEU A 274 -15.62 -19.47 14.72
CA LEU A 274 -15.63 -18.96 13.36
C LEU A 274 -15.10 -20.04 12.41
N GLY A 275 -16.03 -20.76 11.79
CA GLY A 275 -15.81 -21.81 10.81
C GLY A 275 -16.98 -21.90 9.84
N THR A 276 -16.86 -22.75 8.83
CA THR A 276 -17.90 -22.93 7.80
C THR A 276 -18.93 -23.99 8.19
N GLY A 277 -18.57 -24.90 9.09
CA GLY A 277 -19.30 -26.12 9.39
C GLY A 277 -19.06 -27.26 8.40
N LYS A 278 -18.15 -27.07 7.42
CA LYS A 278 -17.82 -28.06 6.39
C LYS A 278 -16.39 -28.57 6.59
N GLY A 279 -16.27 -29.80 7.07
CA GLY A 279 -14.99 -30.49 7.18
C GLY A 279 -14.49 -30.99 5.82
N SER A 280 -13.31 -30.56 5.39
CA SER A 280 -12.64 -31.03 4.16
C SER A 280 -11.40 -31.83 4.51
N THR A 281 -11.10 -32.86 3.71
CA THR A 281 -9.88 -33.66 3.86
C THR A 281 -8.68 -32.97 3.19
N VAL A 282 -7.47 -33.43 3.49
CA VAL A 282 -6.25 -32.88 2.87
C VAL A 282 -6.26 -33.10 1.36
N LEU A 283 -6.71 -34.27 0.88
CA LEU A 283 -6.74 -34.57 -0.55
C LEU A 283 -7.84 -33.80 -1.29
N GLU A 284 -8.98 -33.51 -0.66
CA GLU A 284 -9.98 -32.61 -1.26
C GLU A 284 -9.45 -31.20 -1.45
N ILE A 285 -8.71 -30.66 -0.47
CA ILE A 285 -8.06 -29.36 -0.60
C ILE A 285 -6.99 -29.36 -1.68
N HIS A 286 -6.18 -30.43 -1.74
CA HIS A 286 -5.18 -30.59 -2.78
C HIS A 286 -5.84 -30.62 -4.17
N ALA A 287 -6.94 -31.36 -4.33
CA ALA A 287 -7.70 -31.44 -5.57
C ALA A 287 -8.30 -30.08 -5.96
N ALA A 288 -8.93 -29.37 -5.01
CA ALA A 288 -9.51 -28.05 -5.25
C ALA A 288 -8.45 -27.03 -5.68
N PHE A 289 -7.29 -27.01 -5.01
CA PHE A 289 -6.22 -26.09 -5.38
C PHE A 289 -5.57 -26.48 -6.72
N SER A 290 -5.35 -27.77 -6.97
CA SER A 290 -4.85 -28.26 -8.27
C SER A 290 -5.77 -27.88 -9.42
N ALA A 291 -7.09 -27.96 -9.22
CA ALA A 291 -8.09 -27.57 -10.21
C ALA A 291 -8.00 -26.07 -10.55
N VAL A 292 -7.84 -25.20 -9.54
CA VAL A 292 -7.66 -23.75 -9.73
C VAL A 292 -6.34 -23.41 -10.43
N VAL A 293 -5.26 -24.11 -10.08
CA VAL A 293 -3.94 -23.94 -10.73
C VAL A 293 -3.97 -24.43 -12.18
N GLY A 294 -4.90 -25.33 -12.52
CA GLY A 294 -5.07 -25.89 -13.86
C GLY A 294 -4.16 -27.09 -14.15
N ARG A 295 -3.51 -27.67 -13.12
CA ARG A 295 -2.71 -28.90 -13.22
C ARG A 295 -2.60 -29.60 -11.87
N GLU A 296 -2.37 -30.90 -11.90
CA GLU A 296 -2.14 -31.69 -10.69
C GLU A 296 -0.80 -31.29 -10.04
N LEU A 297 -0.84 -30.98 -8.74
CA LEU A 297 0.36 -30.65 -7.98
C LEU A 297 0.98 -31.91 -7.36
N PRO A 298 2.31 -32.08 -7.41
CA PRO A 298 2.96 -33.27 -6.86
C PRO A 298 2.84 -33.32 -5.33
N TYR A 299 2.55 -34.50 -4.80
CA TYR A 299 2.58 -34.78 -3.37
C TYR A 299 3.17 -36.17 -3.07
N ASN A 300 3.54 -36.39 -1.82
CA ASN A 300 3.95 -37.67 -1.28
C ASN A 300 3.26 -37.93 0.06
N VAL A 301 2.77 -39.15 0.27
CA VAL A 301 2.24 -39.56 1.57
C VAL A 301 3.39 -39.93 2.49
N VAL A 302 3.39 -39.39 3.70
CA VAL A 302 4.37 -39.66 4.76
C VAL A 302 3.65 -40.09 6.04
N GLY A 303 4.40 -40.48 7.07
CA GLY A 303 3.82 -40.83 8.38
C GLY A 303 3.03 -39.68 9.01
N ARG A 304 2.15 -40.01 9.96
CA ARG A 304 1.38 -39.02 10.72
C ARG A 304 2.30 -38.03 11.43
N ARG A 305 1.88 -36.77 11.49
CA ARG A 305 2.57 -35.73 12.26
C ARG A 305 2.05 -35.73 13.69
N ALA A 306 2.96 -35.70 14.66
CA ALA A 306 2.60 -35.67 16.08
C ALA A 306 1.73 -34.45 16.40
N GLY A 307 0.62 -34.68 17.09
CA GLY A 307 -0.34 -33.64 17.48
C GLY A 307 -1.45 -33.36 16.45
N ASP A 308 -1.43 -33.95 15.25
CA ASP A 308 -2.56 -33.85 14.32
C ASP A 308 -3.73 -34.73 14.77
N VAL A 309 -4.88 -34.09 14.96
CA VAL A 309 -6.15 -34.76 15.31
C VAL A 309 -6.93 -35.17 14.06
N LEU A 310 -7.86 -36.12 14.22
CA LEU A 310 -8.67 -36.65 13.13
C LEU A 310 -9.55 -35.57 12.48
N ASN A 311 -10.40 -34.89 13.26
CA ASN A 311 -11.41 -33.99 12.74
C ASN A 311 -11.53 -32.72 13.59
N LEU A 312 -11.41 -31.56 12.95
CA LEU A 312 -11.70 -30.23 13.53
C LEU A 312 -12.71 -29.51 12.64
N THR A 313 -13.98 -29.90 12.75
CA THR A 313 -15.08 -29.23 12.05
C THR A 313 -15.90 -28.38 13.01
N ALA A 314 -16.19 -27.12 12.67
CA ALA A 314 -16.94 -26.23 13.55
C ALA A 314 -18.45 -26.54 13.54
N ASP A 315 -19.13 -26.30 14.64
CA ASP A 315 -20.56 -25.93 14.61
C ASP A 315 -20.64 -24.40 14.69
N PRO A 316 -20.94 -23.69 13.57
CA PRO A 316 -21.00 -22.23 13.54
C PRO A 316 -22.36 -21.66 13.99
N THR A 317 -23.28 -22.49 14.49
CA THR A 317 -24.66 -22.07 14.79
C THR A 317 -24.74 -20.86 15.71
N ARG A 318 -23.87 -20.78 16.73
CA ARG A 318 -23.87 -19.64 17.66
C ARG A 318 -23.47 -18.34 16.97
N ALA A 319 -22.41 -18.33 16.15
CA ALA A 319 -21.99 -17.14 15.42
C ALA A 319 -23.07 -16.70 14.41
N ASN A 320 -23.67 -17.67 13.71
CA ASN A 320 -24.77 -17.42 12.75
C ASN A 320 -25.98 -16.75 13.40
N THR A 321 -26.32 -17.13 14.64
CA THR A 321 -27.52 -16.67 15.34
C THR A 321 -27.29 -15.40 16.15
N GLU A 322 -26.21 -15.35 16.94
CA GLU A 322 -25.93 -14.22 17.84
C GLU A 322 -25.27 -13.05 17.10
N LEU A 323 -24.29 -13.30 16.24
CA LEU A 323 -23.55 -12.25 15.53
C LEU A 323 -24.19 -11.85 14.19
N GLY A 324 -25.15 -12.64 13.69
CA GLY A 324 -25.68 -12.49 12.34
C GLY A 324 -24.62 -12.71 11.24
N TRP A 325 -23.51 -13.37 11.59
CA TRP A 325 -22.39 -13.64 10.69
C TRP A 325 -22.38 -15.10 10.27
N LYS A 326 -22.13 -15.36 8.98
CA LYS A 326 -21.94 -16.71 8.44
C LYS A 326 -20.91 -16.66 7.32
N ALA A 327 -20.01 -17.64 7.26
CA ALA A 327 -19.10 -17.79 6.13
C ALA A 327 -19.87 -17.99 4.80
N LYS A 328 -19.51 -17.24 3.77
CA LYS A 328 -20.19 -17.23 2.47
C LYS A 328 -19.32 -17.77 1.34
N LEU A 329 -18.01 -17.62 1.46
CA LEU A 329 -17.03 -18.03 0.46
C LEU A 329 -16.68 -19.51 0.64
N THR A 330 -16.51 -20.20 -0.48
CA THR A 330 -16.20 -21.63 -0.49
C THR A 330 -14.69 -21.89 -0.43
N VAL A 331 -14.32 -23.18 -0.34
CA VAL A 331 -12.92 -23.60 -0.49
C VAL A 331 -12.38 -23.22 -1.87
N GLU A 332 -13.21 -23.36 -2.91
CA GLU A 332 -12.84 -23.01 -4.28
C GLU A 332 -12.58 -21.51 -4.44
N ASP A 333 -13.38 -20.67 -3.79
CA ASP A 333 -13.13 -19.22 -3.71
C ASP A 333 -11.78 -18.93 -3.04
N ALA A 334 -11.52 -19.57 -1.90
CA ALA A 334 -10.26 -19.41 -1.19
C ALA A 334 -9.06 -19.88 -2.03
N CYS A 335 -9.17 -21.02 -2.72
CA CYS A 335 -8.14 -21.50 -3.62
C CYS A 335 -7.89 -20.53 -4.77
N ARG A 336 -8.94 -19.98 -5.39
CA ARG A 336 -8.84 -18.97 -6.47
C ARG A 336 -8.14 -17.71 -5.99
N ASP A 337 -8.57 -17.17 -4.86
CA ASP A 337 -8.04 -15.90 -4.37
C ASP A 337 -6.60 -16.07 -3.86
N LEU A 338 -6.29 -17.20 -3.22
CA LEU A 338 -4.91 -17.60 -2.90
C LEU A 338 -4.04 -17.73 -4.15
N TRP A 339 -4.54 -18.37 -5.20
CA TRP A 339 -3.79 -18.56 -6.43
C TRP A 339 -3.50 -17.22 -7.11
N LYS A 340 -4.47 -16.29 -7.12
CA LYS A 340 -4.26 -14.93 -7.60
C LYS A 340 -3.17 -14.20 -6.80
N TRP A 341 -3.24 -14.23 -5.47
CA TRP A 341 -2.16 -13.68 -4.62
C TRP A 341 -0.80 -14.30 -4.94
N THR A 342 -0.76 -15.63 -5.11
CA THR A 342 0.46 -16.39 -5.38
C THR A 342 1.07 -16.05 -6.74
N MET A 343 0.25 -15.88 -7.77
CA MET A 343 0.71 -15.48 -9.11
C MET A 343 1.24 -14.06 -9.14
N GLU A 344 0.56 -13.14 -8.45
CA GLU A 344 0.96 -11.73 -8.39
C GLU A 344 2.17 -11.49 -7.46
N ASN A 345 2.40 -12.39 -6.50
CA ASN A 345 3.41 -12.26 -5.45
C ASN A 345 4.07 -13.64 -5.14
N PRO A 346 4.79 -14.25 -6.11
CA PRO A 346 5.29 -15.63 -5.98
C PRO A 346 6.29 -15.81 -4.82
N TYR A 347 6.96 -14.73 -4.41
CA TYR A 347 7.89 -14.68 -3.29
C TYR A 347 7.33 -13.89 -2.09
N GLY A 348 6.01 -13.71 -2.01
CA GLY A 348 5.38 -12.90 -0.99
C GLY A 348 5.64 -11.41 -1.22
N PHE A 349 5.84 -10.64 -0.16
CA PHE A 349 6.10 -9.20 -0.28
C PHE A 349 7.54 -8.89 -0.71
N GLN A 350 8.43 -9.88 -0.71
CA GLN A 350 9.82 -9.72 -1.16
C GLN A 350 9.88 -9.61 -2.68
N VAL A 351 10.46 -8.52 -3.18
CA VAL A 351 10.58 -8.22 -4.61
C VAL A 351 12.05 -8.17 -4.99
N LYS A 352 12.43 -8.91 -6.04
CA LYS A 352 13.82 -8.95 -6.54
C LYS A 352 14.26 -7.55 -7.00
N ASN A 353 15.52 -7.19 -6.73
CA ASN A 353 16.13 -5.89 -7.07
C ASN A 353 15.49 -4.67 -6.40
N PHE A 354 14.54 -4.89 -5.48
CA PHE A 354 13.84 -3.85 -4.75
C PHE A 354 14.29 -3.80 -3.30
N LYS A 355 14.41 -2.59 -2.75
CA LYS A 355 14.56 -2.36 -1.32
C LYS A 355 13.86 -1.05 -0.95
N TRP A 356 13.46 -0.93 0.31
CA TRP A 356 13.04 0.35 0.85
C TRP A 356 13.72 0.65 2.19
N SER A 357 13.81 1.94 2.52
CA SER A 357 14.29 2.43 3.81
C SER A 357 13.43 3.58 4.30
N LEU A 358 13.43 3.84 5.61
CA LEU A 358 12.77 5.02 6.17
C LEU A 358 13.45 6.29 5.67
N PHE A 359 12.64 7.33 5.40
CA PHE A 359 13.08 8.65 4.99
C PHE A 359 12.69 9.69 6.06
N ASN A 360 13.04 9.41 7.30
CA ASN A 360 12.80 10.30 8.42
C ASN A 360 14.05 11.12 8.69
N ASP A 361 13.86 12.38 9.06
CA ASP A 361 14.96 13.24 9.47
C ASP A 361 15.61 12.72 10.77
N PRO A 362 16.93 12.91 10.97
CA PRO A 362 17.60 12.50 12.20
C PRO A 362 16.93 13.09 13.45
N GLY A 363 16.54 12.22 14.39
CA GLY A 363 15.88 12.61 15.65
C GLY A 363 14.36 12.83 15.55
N ALA A 364 13.78 12.72 14.36
CA ALA A 364 12.32 12.73 14.20
C ALA A 364 11.68 11.41 14.67
N GLU A 365 10.40 11.48 15.05
CA GLU A 365 9.62 10.26 15.29
C GLU A 365 9.56 9.39 14.02
N VAL A 366 9.55 8.07 14.22
CA VAL A 366 9.51 7.12 13.10
C VAL A 366 8.17 7.19 12.39
N ASN A 367 8.18 7.67 11.14
CA ASN A 367 7.02 7.62 10.26
C ASN A 367 7.24 6.60 9.15
N PHE A 368 6.49 5.49 9.18
CA PHE A 368 6.56 4.44 8.16
C PHE A 368 5.92 4.84 6.81
N ALA A 369 5.11 5.89 6.76
CA ALA A 369 4.65 6.46 5.50
C ALA A 369 5.80 7.20 4.77
N SER A 370 6.85 7.61 5.49
CA SER A 370 8.02 8.24 4.88
C SER A 370 9.08 7.20 4.54
N ARG A 371 9.11 6.77 3.27
CA ARG A 371 10.08 5.79 2.76
C ARG A 371 10.71 6.23 1.45
N LEU A 372 11.94 5.78 1.25
CA LEU A 372 12.64 5.71 -0.03
C LEU A 372 12.52 4.30 -0.59
N ASN A 373 12.09 4.19 -1.84
CA ASN A 373 11.79 2.93 -2.51
C ASN A 373 12.71 2.80 -3.73
N THR A 374 13.66 1.87 -3.69
CA THR A 374 14.76 1.80 -4.68
C THR A 374 14.71 0.51 -5.48
N PHE A 375 14.76 0.64 -6.81
CA PHE A 375 15.11 -0.45 -7.72
C PHE A 375 16.57 -0.31 -8.18
N THR A 376 17.24 -1.43 -8.42
CA THR A 376 18.61 -1.46 -8.96
C THR A 376 18.77 -2.57 -9.99
N PHE A 377 19.13 -2.19 -11.21
CA PHE A 377 19.41 -3.09 -12.33
C PHE A 377 20.79 -2.77 -12.89
N GLY A 378 21.77 -3.66 -12.65
CA GLY A 378 23.16 -3.41 -12.99
C GLY A 378 23.69 -2.12 -12.34
N ASP A 379 24.19 -1.21 -13.16
CA ASP A 379 24.74 0.09 -12.74
C ASP A 379 23.70 1.22 -12.69
N PHE A 380 22.42 0.90 -12.91
CA PHE A 380 21.32 1.86 -12.88
C PHE A 380 20.42 1.63 -11.67
N SER A 381 20.14 2.69 -10.92
CA SER A 381 19.22 2.64 -9.78
C SER A 381 18.36 3.88 -9.72
N VAL A 382 17.11 3.69 -9.32
CA VAL A 382 16.12 4.75 -9.16
C VAL A 382 15.50 4.63 -7.77
N THR A 383 15.46 5.74 -7.05
CA THR A 383 14.83 5.84 -5.73
C THR A 383 13.65 6.80 -5.80
N ILE A 384 12.47 6.31 -5.40
CA ILE A 384 11.23 7.08 -5.33
C ILE A 384 10.78 7.23 -3.87
N ALA A 385 10.55 8.46 -3.42
CA ALA A 385 10.02 8.74 -2.09
C ALA A 385 8.48 8.71 -2.09
N ASN A 386 7.88 8.24 -0.99
CA ASN A 386 6.42 8.32 -0.81
C ASN A 386 5.91 9.76 -0.78
N TYR A 387 6.69 10.69 -0.20
CA TYR A 387 6.35 12.11 -0.25
C TYR A 387 6.46 12.62 -1.69
N GLY A 388 5.35 13.12 -2.24
CA GLY A 388 5.24 13.63 -3.59
C GLY A 388 5.35 12.59 -4.72
N ALA A 389 5.41 11.28 -4.40
CA ALA A 389 5.87 10.25 -5.34
C ALA A 389 7.14 10.74 -6.08
N THR A 390 8.09 11.23 -5.29
CA THR A 390 9.22 12.04 -5.76
C THR A 390 10.32 11.15 -6.30
N ILE A 391 10.82 11.43 -7.51
CA ILE A 391 12.09 10.89 -8.00
C ILE A 391 13.21 11.51 -7.16
N GLN A 392 13.56 10.83 -6.07
CA GLN A 392 14.53 11.31 -5.08
C GLN A 392 15.96 11.14 -5.59
N ASN A 393 16.22 10.08 -6.35
CA ASN A 393 17.52 9.84 -6.96
C ASN A 393 17.40 9.00 -8.23
N ILE A 394 18.25 9.30 -9.21
CA ILE A 394 18.60 8.44 -10.33
C ILE A 394 20.12 8.37 -10.31
N ALA A 395 20.67 7.17 -10.14
CA ALA A 395 22.10 6.94 -10.21
C ALA A 395 22.44 5.98 -11.35
N PHE A 396 23.40 6.38 -12.18
CA PHE A 396 23.87 5.63 -13.33
C PHE A 396 25.40 5.57 -13.31
N LYS A 397 25.96 4.36 -13.40
CA LYS A 397 27.42 4.11 -13.34
C LYS A 397 28.08 4.77 -12.12
N GLY A 398 27.43 4.64 -10.96
CA GLY A 398 27.92 5.15 -9.68
C GLY A 398 27.77 6.67 -9.47
N ARG A 399 27.12 7.40 -10.39
CA ARG A 399 26.90 8.85 -10.28
C ARG A 399 25.41 9.19 -10.25
N THR A 400 25.01 10.04 -9.31
CA THR A 400 23.68 10.67 -9.30
C THR A 400 23.57 11.69 -10.43
N VAL A 401 22.50 11.59 -11.22
CA VAL A 401 22.27 12.43 -12.42
C VAL A 401 21.09 13.39 -12.26
N VAL A 402 20.59 13.55 -11.04
CA VAL A 402 19.50 14.46 -10.67
C VAL A 402 19.85 15.24 -9.40
N THR A 403 19.23 16.39 -9.17
CA THR A 403 19.32 17.02 -7.85
C THR A 403 18.61 16.14 -6.82
N SER A 404 19.28 15.85 -5.71
CA SER A 404 18.87 14.85 -4.73
C SER A 404 19.16 15.35 -3.33
N MET A 405 18.12 15.59 -2.55
CA MET A 405 18.23 15.96 -1.13
C MET A 405 18.13 14.71 -0.25
N ASP A 406 18.85 14.72 0.87
CA ASP A 406 18.99 13.61 1.82
C ASP A 406 18.05 13.70 3.04
N LYS A 407 17.32 14.81 3.17
CA LYS A 407 16.38 15.07 4.26
C LYS A 407 14.98 15.32 3.73
N LEU A 408 13.98 14.75 4.40
CA LEU A 408 12.57 14.96 4.09
C LEU A 408 12.17 16.41 4.32
N SER A 409 12.68 17.06 5.38
CA SER A 409 12.35 18.46 5.68
C SER A 409 12.73 19.42 4.55
N LEU A 410 13.79 19.12 3.79
CA LEU A 410 14.14 19.91 2.61
C LEU A 410 13.10 19.74 1.50
N TYR A 411 12.57 18.53 1.27
CA TYR A 411 11.48 18.33 0.32
C TYR A 411 10.18 18.99 0.76
N GLN A 412 9.93 19.08 2.07
CA GLN A 412 8.76 19.72 2.67
C GLN A 412 8.87 21.24 2.79
N SER A 413 10.06 21.81 2.56
CA SER A 413 10.28 23.26 2.63
C SER A 413 9.45 24.01 1.59
N ASP A 414 8.95 25.18 1.96
CA ASP A 414 8.29 26.08 1.02
C ASP A 414 9.24 26.59 -0.07
N ASP A 415 10.55 26.62 0.21
CA ASP A 415 11.60 26.99 -0.73
C ASP A 415 11.89 25.89 -1.77
N ASN A 416 11.35 24.68 -1.60
CA ASN A 416 11.57 23.58 -2.54
C ASN A 416 10.80 23.85 -3.84
N PRO A 417 11.48 23.99 -5.00
CA PRO A 417 10.82 24.23 -6.29
C PRO A 417 10.31 22.91 -6.89
N ALA A 418 9.73 22.05 -6.05
CA ALA A 418 9.20 20.73 -6.37
C ALA A 418 10.23 19.71 -6.90
N PHE A 419 11.47 19.71 -6.41
CA PHE A 419 12.52 18.76 -6.85
C PHE A 419 12.03 17.31 -6.94
N GLY A 420 11.98 16.78 -8.16
CA GLY A 420 11.62 15.39 -8.46
C GLY A 420 10.16 15.02 -8.23
N ALA A 421 9.33 15.95 -7.76
CA ALA A 421 7.98 15.65 -7.31
C ALA A 421 7.04 15.32 -8.47
N THR A 422 6.10 14.40 -8.25
CA THR A 422 4.96 14.22 -9.14
C THR A 422 3.94 15.32 -8.86
N VAL A 423 3.84 16.27 -9.79
CA VAL A 423 3.01 17.48 -9.66
C VAL A 423 1.57 17.17 -10.07
N GLY A 424 0.63 17.69 -9.28
CA GLY A 424 -0.81 17.61 -9.53
C GLY A 424 -1.60 18.40 -8.47
N ARG A 425 -2.93 18.55 -8.57
CA ARG A 425 -3.77 18.11 -9.69
C ARG A 425 -3.44 18.80 -11.00
N TYR A 426 -2.87 20.01 -10.95
CA TYR A 426 -2.62 20.84 -12.12
C TYR A 426 -1.19 21.41 -12.14
N ALA A 427 -0.39 20.96 -13.09
CA ALA A 427 0.98 21.39 -13.32
C ALA A 427 1.01 22.81 -13.87
N ASN A 428 2.07 23.52 -13.50
CA ASN A 428 2.29 24.90 -13.88
C ASN A 428 1.14 25.84 -13.44
N ARG A 429 0.97 26.97 -14.13
CA ARG A 429 0.20 28.12 -13.64
C ARG A 429 -1.29 28.07 -14.01
N ILE A 430 -2.15 28.43 -13.06
CA ILE A 430 -3.55 28.84 -13.28
C ILE A 430 -3.68 30.32 -12.90
N ARG A 431 -4.01 31.16 -13.88
CA ARG A 431 -4.17 32.60 -13.71
C ARG A 431 -5.18 32.90 -12.61
N ASN A 432 -4.78 33.78 -11.69
CA ASN A 432 -5.58 34.20 -10.53
C ASN A 432 -6.14 33.05 -9.67
N GLY A 433 -5.57 31.83 -9.78
CA GLY A 433 -6.11 30.63 -9.15
C GLY A 433 -7.60 30.46 -9.43
N THR A 434 -8.04 30.74 -10.65
CA THR A 434 -9.46 30.70 -11.01
C THR A 434 -9.64 30.07 -12.38
N PHE A 435 -10.62 29.19 -12.48
CA PHE A 435 -11.06 28.62 -13.74
C PHE A 435 -12.56 28.35 -13.70
N SER A 436 -13.17 28.12 -14.86
CA SER A 436 -14.60 27.76 -14.94
C SER A 436 -14.81 26.51 -15.78
N ILE A 437 -15.69 25.63 -15.31
CA ILE A 437 -16.16 24.46 -16.05
C ILE A 437 -17.68 24.49 -16.04
N ASP A 438 -18.29 24.38 -17.22
CA ASP A 438 -19.76 24.36 -17.40
C ASP A 438 -20.48 25.53 -16.71
N GLY A 439 -19.87 26.73 -16.76
CA GLY A 439 -20.42 27.94 -16.16
C GLY A 439 -20.25 28.06 -14.64
N VAL A 440 -19.64 27.07 -13.98
CA VAL A 440 -19.29 27.12 -12.55
C VAL A 440 -17.85 27.57 -12.40
N THR A 441 -17.62 28.62 -11.63
CA THR A 441 -16.30 29.14 -11.30
C THR A 441 -15.74 28.48 -10.04
N TYR A 442 -14.50 28.03 -10.14
CA TYR A 442 -13.74 27.44 -9.03
C TYR A 442 -12.54 28.33 -8.69
N HIS A 443 -12.18 28.36 -7.41
CA HIS A 443 -11.05 29.12 -6.90
C HIS A 443 -10.07 28.16 -6.22
N THR A 444 -8.84 28.13 -6.72
CA THR A 444 -7.76 27.30 -6.22
C THR A 444 -6.84 28.08 -5.29
N ASP A 445 -6.16 27.37 -4.41
CA ASP A 445 -5.18 27.97 -3.49
C ASP A 445 -4.06 28.66 -4.27
N LYS A 446 -3.85 29.94 -3.96
CA LYS A 446 -2.79 30.77 -4.57
C LYS A 446 -1.51 30.62 -3.76
N ASN A 447 -0.42 30.23 -4.42
CA ASN A 447 0.88 29.99 -3.79
C ASN A 447 2.03 30.67 -4.53
N TRP A 448 1.79 31.33 -5.68
CA TRP A 448 2.84 32.01 -6.43
C TRP A 448 2.31 33.28 -7.10
N ARG A 449 2.79 34.46 -6.65
CA ARG A 449 2.48 35.78 -7.23
C ARG A 449 0.98 36.05 -7.48
N GLY A 450 0.09 35.56 -6.59
CA GLY A 450 -1.37 35.72 -6.74
C GLY A 450 -2.02 34.73 -7.72
N HIS A 451 -1.26 33.76 -8.22
CA HIS A 451 -1.71 32.66 -9.06
C HIS A 451 -1.54 31.33 -8.33
N THR A 452 -2.14 30.27 -8.88
CA THR A 452 -1.87 28.90 -8.44
C THR A 452 -0.76 28.35 -9.33
N ILE A 453 0.25 27.72 -8.73
CA ILE A 453 1.27 26.96 -9.44
C ILE A 453 1.34 25.54 -8.87
N HIS A 454 1.49 24.54 -9.73
CA HIS A 454 1.73 23.14 -9.37
C HIS A 454 0.69 22.57 -8.38
N GLY A 455 -0.59 22.91 -8.58
CA GLY A 455 -1.71 22.40 -7.81
C GLY A 455 -1.98 23.11 -6.46
N GLY A 456 -1.26 24.19 -6.17
CA GLY A 456 -1.47 25.01 -4.98
C GLY A 456 -0.60 24.61 -3.78
N SER A 457 -0.96 25.12 -2.60
CA SER A 457 -0.15 25.00 -1.38
C SER A 457 0.09 23.56 -0.92
N ARG A 458 -0.88 22.67 -1.20
CA ARG A 458 -0.85 21.24 -0.91
C ARG A 458 -1.10 20.41 -2.17
N GLY A 459 -0.51 20.82 -3.31
CA GLY A 459 -0.52 20.00 -4.53
C GLY A 459 0.06 18.59 -4.28
N PHE A 460 -0.13 17.67 -5.23
CA PHE A 460 0.25 16.26 -5.07
C PHE A 460 1.73 16.05 -4.75
N GLY A 461 2.61 16.93 -5.23
CA GLY A 461 4.04 16.91 -4.92
C GLY A 461 4.37 17.23 -3.46
N ARG A 462 3.40 17.73 -2.69
CA ARG A 462 3.53 18.09 -1.27
C ARG A 462 2.75 17.17 -0.33
N GLN A 463 2.28 16.03 -0.81
CA GLN A 463 1.49 15.06 -0.05
C GLN A 463 2.17 13.69 -0.01
N PHE A 464 1.88 12.88 1.01
CA PHE A 464 2.30 11.48 1.02
C PHE A 464 1.38 10.65 0.11
N TRP A 465 1.99 9.92 -0.81
CA TRP A 465 1.30 8.93 -1.63
C TRP A 465 1.32 7.57 -0.94
N LEU A 466 0.21 6.84 -1.07
CA LEU A 466 0.07 5.45 -0.64
C LEU A 466 0.88 4.53 -1.56
N GLY A 467 1.17 3.32 -1.08
CA GLY A 467 2.04 2.39 -1.79
C GLY A 467 3.51 2.56 -1.42
N PRO A 468 4.47 2.15 -2.27
CA PRO A 468 4.22 1.59 -3.58
C PRO A 468 3.75 0.13 -3.53
N VAL A 469 2.94 -0.25 -4.52
CA VAL A 469 2.85 -1.64 -4.95
C VAL A 469 4.08 -1.92 -5.82
N ALA A 470 5.05 -2.64 -5.25
CA ALA A 470 6.26 -3.06 -5.95
C ALA A 470 6.07 -4.44 -6.63
N LYS A 471 6.54 -4.57 -7.87
CA LYS A 471 6.64 -5.82 -8.63
C LYS A 471 7.92 -5.83 -9.46
N SER A 472 8.43 -7.00 -9.83
CA SER A 472 9.68 -7.13 -10.59
C SER A 472 9.73 -8.44 -11.37
N ASP A 473 10.28 -8.37 -12.58
CA ASP A 473 10.70 -9.53 -13.38
C ASP A 473 12.23 -9.59 -13.50
N GLU A 474 12.76 -10.32 -14.48
CA GLU A 474 14.22 -10.44 -14.67
C GLU A 474 14.88 -9.16 -15.19
N THR A 475 14.11 -8.31 -15.85
CA THR A 475 14.57 -7.21 -16.70
C THR A 475 14.05 -5.84 -16.24
N HIS A 476 12.88 -5.78 -15.61
CA HIS A 476 12.22 -4.54 -15.20
C HIS A 476 11.59 -4.66 -13.81
N GLY A 477 11.52 -3.54 -13.09
CA GLY A 477 10.80 -3.38 -11.83
C GLY A 477 9.77 -2.27 -11.92
N THR A 478 8.62 -2.42 -11.25
CA THR A 478 7.56 -1.40 -11.21
C THR A 478 7.25 -0.97 -9.78
N LEU A 479 7.11 0.34 -9.55
CA LEU A 479 6.60 0.95 -8.32
C LEU A 479 5.34 1.75 -8.64
N GLU A 480 4.18 1.33 -8.13
CA GLU A 480 2.93 2.06 -8.32
C GLU A 480 2.47 2.72 -7.02
N PHE A 481 2.40 4.05 -7.05
CA PHE A 481 1.90 4.88 -5.95
C PHE A 481 0.48 5.34 -6.24
N LEU A 482 -0.30 5.59 -5.18
CA LEU A 482 -1.69 6.07 -5.29
C LEU A 482 -1.93 7.25 -4.35
N ILE A 483 -2.69 8.25 -4.81
CA ILE A 483 -3.24 9.31 -3.98
C ILE A 483 -4.76 9.38 -4.16
N TYR A 484 -5.48 9.53 -3.04
CA TYR A 484 -6.92 9.80 -3.01
C TYR A 484 -7.12 11.25 -2.54
N ASP A 485 -7.36 12.15 -3.48
CA ASP A 485 -7.50 13.57 -3.19
C ASP A 485 -8.99 13.96 -3.22
N LYS A 486 -9.49 14.53 -2.13
CA LYS A 486 -10.94 14.76 -1.94
C LYS A 486 -11.44 16.03 -2.63
N ASP A 487 -12.73 16.07 -2.93
CA ASP A 487 -13.45 17.28 -3.36
C ASP A 487 -13.12 18.46 -2.44
N GLY A 488 -12.81 19.61 -3.05
CA GLY A 488 -12.41 20.84 -2.37
C GLY A 488 -10.92 20.91 -1.96
N SER A 489 -10.13 19.86 -2.17
CA SER A 489 -8.68 19.89 -1.91
C SER A 489 -8.00 20.93 -2.80
N ASN A 490 -7.32 21.92 -2.17
CA ASN A 490 -6.78 23.13 -2.82
C ASN A 490 -7.79 23.87 -3.71
N GLY A 491 -9.09 23.73 -3.45
CA GLY A 491 -10.15 24.37 -4.23
C GLY A 491 -10.54 23.66 -5.54
N PHE A 492 -9.97 22.48 -5.84
CA PHE A 492 -10.39 21.69 -6.99
C PHE A 492 -11.66 20.88 -6.67
N PRO A 493 -12.64 20.82 -7.59
CA PRO A 493 -13.84 20.01 -7.41
C PRO A 493 -13.58 18.51 -7.65
N ALA A 494 -14.50 17.67 -7.19
CA ALA A 494 -14.48 16.20 -7.27
C ALA A 494 -13.40 15.50 -6.45
N ASP A 495 -13.72 14.29 -6.01
CA ASP A 495 -12.70 13.35 -5.56
C ASP A 495 -11.90 12.87 -6.79
N VAL A 496 -10.60 12.65 -6.61
CA VAL A 496 -9.70 12.12 -7.65
C VAL A 496 -8.87 10.99 -7.06
N ILE A 497 -8.86 9.87 -7.75
CA ILE A 497 -7.83 8.83 -7.57
C ILE A 497 -6.80 9.07 -8.65
N ALA A 498 -5.56 9.35 -8.26
CA ALA A 498 -4.43 9.41 -9.18
C ALA A 498 -3.39 8.35 -8.82
N THR A 499 -2.73 7.81 -9.84
CA THR A 499 -1.64 6.85 -9.69
C THR A 499 -0.41 7.31 -10.46
N ALA A 500 0.77 7.06 -9.89
CA ALA A 500 2.06 7.27 -10.52
C ALA A 500 2.81 5.94 -10.53
N LYS A 501 2.99 5.36 -11.71
CA LYS A 501 3.66 4.07 -11.90
C LYS A 501 5.00 4.27 -12.56
N PHE A 502 6.06 3.99 -11.81
CA PHE A 502 7.44 4.05 -12.26
C PHE A 502 7.89 2.66 -12.70
N THR A 503 8.38 2.52 -13.92
CA THR A 503 8.99 1.30 -14.45
C THR A 503 10.48 1.55 -14.67
N VAL A 504 11.33 0.70 -14.09
CA VAL A 504 12.79 0.83 -14.05
C VAL A 504 13.42 -0.38 -14.72
N ASP A 505 14.39 -0.16 -15.61
CA ASP A 505 15.23 -1.20 -16.21
C ASP A 505 16.73 -0.91 -16.01
N GLU A 506 17.60 -1.53 -16.81
CA GLU A 506 19.05 -1.35 -16.76
C GLU A 506 19.57 0.08 -17.08
N LYS A 507 18.73 0.96 -17.63
CA LYS A 507 19.14 2.30 -18.09
C LYS A 507 18.00 3.32 -18.24
N SER A 508 16.76 2.93 -18.00
CA SER A 508 15.58 3.76 -18.25
C SER A 508 14.65 3.82 -17.05
N LEU A 509 13.97 4.96 -16.95
CA LEU A 509 12.88 5.24 -16.02
C LEU A 509 11.68 5.71 -16.83
N ARG A 510 10.62 4.90 -16.87
CA ARG A 510 9.31 5.29 -17.43
C ARG A 510 8.35 5.64 -16.31
N LEU A 511 7.58 6.69 -16.49
CA LEU A 511 6.53 7.17 -15.58
C LEU A 511 5.21 7.21 -16.34
N GLU A 512 4.29 6.35 -15.92
CA GLU A 512 2.89 6.37 -16.34
C GLU A 512 2.06 7.03 -15.24
N ILE A 513 1.33 8.09 -15.58
CA ILE A 513 0.41 8.78 -14.68
C ILE A 513 -1.02 8.51 -15.12
N GLU A 514 -1.90 8.21 -14.17
CA GLU A 514 -3.34 8.12 -14.41
C GLU A 514 -4.10 8.94 -13.38
N ALA A 515 -5.24 9.55 -13.77
CA ALA A 515 -6.21 10.07 -12.83
C ALA A 515 -7.66 9.80 -13.28
N ARG A 516 -8.54 9.51 -12.32
CA ARG A 516 -9.96 9.26 -12.55
C ARG A 516 -10.81 9.76 -11.39
N ILE A 517 -12.05 10.14 -11.68
CA ILE A 517 -13.05 10.49 -10.65
C ILE A 517 -13.74 9.18 -10.22
N PRO A 518 -13.69 8.78 -8.94
CA PRO A 518 -14.39 7.59 -8.48
C PRO A 518 -15.91 7.79 -8.55
N GLU A 519 -16.66 6.69 -8.71
CA GLU A 519 -18.13 6.72 -8.74
C GLU A 519 -18.73 7.39 -7.49
N SER A 520 -18.09 7.19 -6.33
CA SER A 520 -18.48 7.78 -5.05
C SER A 520 -18.26 9.30 -4.94
N SER A 521 -17.58 9.92 -5.90
CA SER A 521 -17.30 11.36 -5.88
C SER A 521 -18.59 12.19 -5.90
N PRO A 522 -18.69 13.24 -5.05
CA PRO A 522 -19.86 14.11 -4.98
C PRO A 522 -19.99 15.06 -6.19
N LYS A 523 -18.91 15.25 -6.95
CA LYS A 523 -18.87 16.00 -8.21
C LYS A 523 -18.39 15.09 -9.33
N ASP A 524 -18.70 15.45 -10.56
CA ASP A 524 -18.45 14.65 -11.76
C ASP A 524 -17.39 15.24 -12.68
N VAL A 525 -16.75 16.35 -12.29
CA VAL A 525 -15.74 17.03 -13.11
C VAL A 525 -14.65 17.69 -12.27
N THR A 526 -13.42 17.68 -12.76
CA THR A 526 -12.26 18.42 -12.22
C THR A 526 -11.32 18.87 -13.33
N ALA A 527 -10.40 19.78 -13.01
CA ALA A 527 -9.21 20.03 -13.81
C ALA A 527 -8.07 19.09 -13.40
N VAL A 528 -7.35 18.51 -14.37
CA VAL A 528 -6.15 17.69 -14.18
C VAL A 528 -5.11 17.98 -15.27
N ASN A 529 -3.87 18.22 -14.86
CA ASN A 529 -2.68 18.30 -15.69
C ASN A 529 -1.51 17.86 -14.79
N MET A 530 -0.89 16.72 -15.06
CA MET A 530 0.11 16.13 -14.17
C MET A 530 1.44 15.98 -14.88
N THR A 531 2.53 16.10 -14.14
CA THR A 531 3.90 15.95 -14.65
C THR A 531 4.85 15.50 -13.55
N ASN A 532 6.12 15.24 -13.88
CA ASN A 532 7.18 15.09 -12.90
C ASN A 532 8.21 16.22 -13.04
N HIS A 533 8.63 16.77 -11.91
CA HIS A 533 9.47 17.96 -11.85
C HIS A 533 10.93 17.61 -11.47
N VAL A 534 11.46 16.55 -12.07
CA VAL A 534 12.87 16.12 -11.90
C VAL A 534 13.84 17.11 -12.54
N TYR A 535 14.90 17.45 -11.79
CA TYR A 535 15.99 18.31 -12.23
C TYR A 535 17.22 17.45 -12.53
N PHE A 536 17.63 17.39 -13.79
CA PHE A 536 18.79 16.62 -14.23
C PHE A 536 20.08 17.43 -14.13
N ASN A 537 21.17 16.77 -13.72
CA ASN A 537 22.52 17.28 -13.82
C ASN A 537 23.43 16.18 -14.36
N LEU A 538 23.80 16.33 -15.64
CA LEU A 538 24.68 15.39 -16.35
C LEU A 538 26.16 15.81 -16.25
N SER A 539 26.45 17.01 -15.75
CA SER A 539 27.80 17.55 -15.69
C SER A 539 28.62 16.87 -14.61
N SER A 540 29.93 17.13 -14.58
CA SER A 540 30.81 16.71 -13.49
C SER A 540 30.75 17.65 -12.27
N GLY A 541 30.23 18.86 -12.44
CA GLY A 541 30.23 19.92 -11.43
C GLY A 541 28.88 20.12 -10.73
N GLU A 542 28.75 21.25 -10.05
CA GLU A 542 27.55 21.61 -9.29
C GLU A 542 26.45 22.23 -10.17
N THR A 543 26.80 22.79 -11.33
CA THR A 543 25.86 23.42 -12.27
C THR A 543 25.72 22.60 -13.55
N ILE A 544 24.69 22.92 -14.33
CA ILE A 544 24.44 22.34 -15.67
C ILE A 544 25.23 23.02 -16.79
N ASP A 545 26.13 23.96 -16.46
CA ASP A 545 26.84 24.74 -17.47
C ASP A 545 27.72 23.85 -18.35
N GLY A 546 27.63 24.00 -19.67
CA GLY A 546 28.29 23.09 -20.62
C GLY A 546 27.42 21.91 -21.05
N THR A 547 26.21 21.76 -20.50
CA THR A 547 25.26 20.73 -20.96
C THR A 547 24.72 21.13 -22.32
N ILE A 548 24.86 20.25 -23.30
CA ILE A 548 24.33 20.45 -24.64
C ILE A 548 22.94 19.82 -24.71
N ILE A 549 21.92 20.63 -24.98
CA ILE A 549 20.52 20.21 -25.10
C ILE A 549 20.02 20.38 -26.53
N LYS A 550 19.21 19.44 -26.99
CA LYS A 550 18.49 19.50 -28.26
C LYS A 550 17.01 19.17 -28.05
N THR A 551 16.12 19.99 -28.59
CA THR A 551 14.66 19.78 -28.52
C THR A 551 14.09 19.26 -29.84
N CYS A 552 12.89 18.67 -29.80
CA CYS A 552 12.17 18.30 -31.03
C CYS A 552 11.63 19.50 -31.83
N THR A 553 11.64 20.69 -31.23
CA THR A 553 10.94 21.88 -31.74
C THR A 553 11.58 23.15 -31.19
N ASP A 554 11.57 24.21 -31.98
CA ASP A 554 11.84 25.58 -31.52
C ASP A 554 10.54 26.34 -31.25
N THR A 555 9.39 25.67 -31.25
CA THR A 555 8.10 26.32 -31.11
C THR A 555 7.69 26.36 -29.64
N ILE A 556 7.37 27.55 -29.13
CA ILE A 556 6.96 27.75 -27.74
C ILE A 556 5.59 28.40 -27.64
N LEU A 557 4.92 28.18 -26.50
CA LEU A 557 3.87 29.05 -26.02
C LEU A 557 4.50 30.31 -25.43
N GLU A 558 4.22 31.46 -26.05
CA GLU A 558 4.72 32.74 -25.57
C GLU A 558 4.12 33.06 -24.20
N SER A 559 4.98 33.47 -23.28
CA SER A 559 4.60 33.95 -21.95
C SER A 559 4.88 35.43 -21.82
N ASP A 560 4.02 36.12 -21.09
CA ASP A 560 4.25 37.47 -20.63
C ASP A 560 5.50 37.49 -19.72
N PRO A 561 6.50 38.34 -19.99
CA PRO A 561 7.75 38.33 -19.24
C PRO A 561 7.62 38.79 -17.79
N ASP A 562 6.61 39.60 -17.45
CA ASP A 562 6.41 40.13 -16.10
C ASP A 562 5.67 39.14 -15.21
N TYR A 563 4.74 38.38 -15.79
CA TYR A 563 3.85 37.47 -15.07
C TYR A 563 4.13 35.98 -15.31
N LEU A 564 4.93 35.64 -16.34
CA LEU A 564 5.18 34.28 -16.83
C LEU A 564 3.89 33.48 -17.11
N LEU A 565 2.84 34.19 -17.52
CA LEU A 565 1.56 33.62 -17.92
C LEU A 565 1.47 33.57 -19.44
N PRO A 566 0.81 32.56 -20.02
CA PRO A 566 0.72 32.45 -21.47
C PRO A 566 -0.05 33.64 -22.07
N THR A 567 0.41 34.13 -23.21
CA THR A 567 -0.31 35.12 -24.04
C THR A 567 -1.33 34.46 -24.96
N GLY A 568 -1.27 33.12 -25.07
CA GLY A 568 -2.05 32.32 -26.01
C GLY A 568 -1.42 32.22 -27.41
N ARG A 569 -0.32 32.94 -27.68
CA ARG A 569 0.37 32.89 -28.98
C ARG A 569 1.42 31.80 -29.00
N VAL A 570 1.45 31.06 -30.11
CA VAL A 570 2.51 30.09 -30.41
C VAL A 570 3.53 30.77 -31.31
N ILE A 571 4.79 30.84 -30.88
CA ILE A 571 5.86 31.57 -31.57
C ILE A 571 7.11 30.70 -31.76
N GLN A 572 7.99 31.14 -32.65
CA GLN A 572 9.34 30.58 -32.75
C GLN A 572 10.21 31.13 -31.62
N TYR A 573 10.86 30.23 -30.89
CA TYR A 573 11.82 30.56 -29.85
C TYR A 573 13.06 31.18 -30.47
N LYS A 574 13.61 32.18 -29.76
CA LYS A 574 14.77 32.95 -30.23
C LYS A 574 16.02 32.10 -30.41
N GLN A 575 16.18 31.03 -29.64
CA GLN A 575 17.30 30.10 -29.75
C GLN A 575 16.87 28.85 -30.53
N LYS A 576 17.76 28.36 -31.39
CA LYS A 576 17.58 27.13 -32.17
C LYS A 576 17.95 25.90 -31.34
N LEU A 577 17.14 25.61 -30.33
CA LEU A 577 17.30 24.42 -29.49
C LEU A 577 17.19 23.13 -30.30
N SER A 578 16.45 23.12 -31.42
CA SER A 578 16.39 21.98 -32.34
C SER A 578 17.73 21.65 -33.03
N GLU A 579 18.67 22.60 -33.05
CA GLU A 579 20.02 22.45 -33.63
C GLU A 579 21.10 22.13 -32.58
N SER A 580 20.70 21.90 -31.32
CA SER A 580 21.57 21.77 -30.13
C SER A 580 22.13 23.10 -29.63
N VAL A 581 21.99 23.35 -28.33
CA VAL A 581 22.47 24.56 -27.66
C VAL A 581 23.20 24.18 -26.37
N ASP A 582 24.30 24.87 -26.11
CA ASP A 582 25.01 24.80 -24.84
C ASP A 582 24.30 25.65 -23.78
N LEU A 583 23.95 25.04 -22.65
CA LEU A 583 23.34 25.70 -21.51
C LEU A 583 24.40 26.51 -20.75
N GLN A 584 24.16 27.80 -20.63
CA GLN A 584 25.03 28.80 -20.02
C GLN A 584 24.22 29.78 -19.16
N PRO A 585 24.84 30.49 -18.18
CA PRO A 585 24.12 31.50 -17.39
C PRO A 585 23.55 32.65 -18.25
N SER A 586 24.10 32.87 -19.44
CA SER A 586 23.66 33.93 -20.37
C SER A 586 22.40 33.59 -21.16
N ASN A 587 21.94 32.33 -21.13
CA ASN A 587 20.79 31.87 -21.92
C ASN A 587 19.76 31.07 -21.09
N PRO A 588 19.21 31.64 -20.00
CA PRO A 588 18.20 30.96 -19.18
C PRO A 588 16.96 30.60 -20.01
N ILE A 589 16.34 29.47 -19.69
CA ILE A 589 15.15 28.93 -20.34
C ILE A 589 14.11 28.66 -19.22
N ASP A 590 12.91 29.19 -19.39
CA ASP A 590 11.71 28.85 -18.62
C ASP A 590 10.50 28.96 -19.56
N ASN A 591 10.39 28.00 -20.49
CA ASN A 591 9.41 28.07 -21.57
C ASN A 591 8.71 26.72 -21.79
N CYS A 592 7.43 26.81 -22.18
CA CYS A 592 6.63 25.67 -22.61
C CYS A 592 6.78 25.49 -24.12
N PHE A 593 7.38 24.38 -24.52
CA PHE A 593 7.58 23.97 -25.91
C PHE A 593 6.40 23.14 -26.41
N VAL A 594 6.11 23.26 -27.70
CA VAL A 594 4.96 22.63 -28.37
C VAL A 594 5.43 21.47 -29.22
N ALA A 595 5.14 20.23 -28.78
CA ALA A 595 5.46 19.00 -29.50
C ALA A 595 4.38 18.63 -30.53
N LYS A 596 3.10 18.86 -30.20
CA LYS A 596 1.93 18.61 -31.07
C LYS A 596 0.98 19.80 -31.03
N VAL A 597 0.46 20.22 -32.18
CA VAL A 597 -0.41 21.41 -32.31
C VAL A 597 -1.91 21.11 -32.34
N ASP A 598 -2.30 19.84 -32.49
CA ASP A 598 -3.69 19.38 -32.54
C ASP A 598 -3.84 17.94 -31.98
N GLY A 599 -5.04 17.37 -32.11
CA GLY A 599 -5.31 15.99 -31.70
C GLY A 599 -5.30 15.75 -30.19
N PHE A 600 -5.50 16.79 -29.37
CA PHE A 600 -5.40 16.70 -27.92
C PHE A 600 -6.40 15.71 -27.32
N LYS A 601 -5.91 14.85 -26.43
CA LYS A 601 -6.69 13.84 -25.71
C LYS A 601 -6.48 13.96 -24.21
N LEU A 602 -7.46 13.47 -23.46
CA LEU A 602 -7.35 13.36 -22.01
C LEU A 602 -6.46 12.17 -21.59
N ASP A 603 -6.45 11.08 -22.35
CA ASP A 603 -5.51 9.95 -22.18
C ASP A 603 -4.60 9.87 -23.41
N THR A 604 -3.32 10.20 -23.20
CA THR A 604 -2.28 10.18 -24.24
C THR A 604 -1.45 8.91 -24.22
N ARG A 605 -1.64 7.99 -23.25
CA ARG A 605 -0.78 6.79 -23.10
C ARG A 605 -0.80 5.83 -24.28
N GLY A 606 -1.86 5.90 -25.10
CA GLY A 606 -1.98 5.13 -26.35
C GLY A 606 -1.38 5.80 -27.58
N ASP A 607 -0.90 7.04 -27.46
CA ASP A 607 -0.27 7.77 -28.56
C ASP A 607 1.19 7.33 -28.78
N GLU A 608 1.75 7.70 -29.94
CA GLU A 608 3.17 7.49 -30.21
C GLU A 608 4.02 8.34 -29.26
N MET A 609 5.03 7.69 -28.68
CA MET A 609 6.04 8.30 -27.81
C MET A 609 7.00 9.14 -28.65
N GLN A 610 7.08 10.44 -28.38
CA GLN A 610 7.92 11.39 -29.11
C GLN A 610 9.12 11.79 -28.28
N THR A 611 10.33 11.66 -28.82
CA THR A 611 11.54 12.23 -28.19
C THR A 611 11.42 13.75 -28.18
N ILE A 612 11.35 14.35 -26.99
CA ILE A 612 11.17 15.79 -26.82
C ILE A 612 12.48 16.50 -26.51
N VAL A 613 13.40 15.82 -25.81
CA VAL A 613 14.70 16.36 -25.40
C VAL A 613 15.78 15.29 -25.51
N GLU A 614 16.91 15.65 -26.12
CA GLU A 614 18.18 14.96 -26.01
C GLU A 614 19.16 15.89 -25.28
N ALA A 615 19.85 15.40 -24.25
CA ALA A 615 20.84 16.18 -23.52
C ALA A 615 22.10 15.37 -23.31
N HIS A 616 23.27 16.00 -23.38
CA HIS A 616 24.52 15.35 -23.02
C HIS A 616 25.52 16.34 -22.43
N HIS A 617 26.46 15.83 -21.63
CA HIS A 617 27.52 16.66 -21.07
C HIS A 617 28.91 16.13 -21.45
N PRO A 618 29.78 16.93 -22.10
CA PRO A 618 31.10 16.47 -22.54
C PRO A 618 32.00 15.97 -21.41
N SER A 619 31.92 16.54 -20.20
CA SER A 619 32.82 16.17 -19.09
C SER A 619 32.57 14.78 -18.50
N THR A 620 31.37 14.23 -18.66
CA THR A 620 30.98 12.90 -18.16
C THR A 620 30.74 11.92 -19.30
N GLY A 621 30.46 12.43 -20.50
CA GLY A 621 29.98 11.64 -21.64
C GLY A 621 28.51 11.20 -21.48
N PHE A 622 27.85 11.53 -20.37
CA PHE A 622 26.50 11.06 -20.11
C PHE A 622 25.49 11.70 -21.05
N LYS A 623 24.52 10.89 -21.48
CA LYS A 623 23.43 11.29 -22.36
C LYS A 623 22.10 10.94 -21.71
N LEU A 624 21.13 11.84 -21.85
CA LEU A 624 19.74 11.70 -21.48
C LEU A 624 18.89 11.85 -22.74
N THR A 625 17.91 10.96 -22.90
CA THR A 625 16.81 11.13 -23.84
C THR A 625 15.50 11.12 -23.07
N ALA A 626 14.73 12.20 -23.17
CA ALA A 626 13.39 12.29 -22.64
C ALA A 626 12.39 12.19 -23.80
N ALA A 627 11.42 11.29 -23.65
CA ALA A 627 10.33 11.12 -24.59
C ALA A 627 8.99 11.08 -23.87
N THR A 628 7.94 11.58 -24.50
CA THR A 628 6.59 11.62 -23.91
C THR A 628 5.51 11.44 -24.97
N THR A 629 4.32 11.06 -24.51
CA THR A 629 3.10 11.05 -25.33
C THR A 629 2.37 12.40 -25.30
N ASP A 630 2.68 13.26 -24.33
CA ASP A 630 2.01 14.54 -24.12
C ASP A 630 2.35 15.60 -25.19
N PRO A 631 1.44 16.56 -25.44
CA PRO A 631 1.55 17.48 -26.57
C PRO A 631 2.49 18.66 -26.34
N ALA A 632 2.93 18.91 -25.12
CA ALA A 632 3.81 20.02 -24.77
C ALA A 632 4.77 19.62 -23.63
N PHE A 633 5.83 20.40 -23.44
CA PHE A 633 6.77 20.19 -22.35
C PHE A 633 7.40 21.50 -21.85
N GLN A 634 7.61 21.66 -20.54
CA GLN A 634 8.41 22.76 -20.00
C GLN A 634 9.88 22.38 -20.04
N ILE A 635 10.73 23.34 -20.41
CA ILE A 635 12.15 23.33 -20.03
C ILE A 635 12.38 24.49 -19.07
N TYR A 636 13.00 24.17 -17.94
CA TYR A 636 13.46 25.15 -16.97
C TYR A 636 14.92 24.88 -16.58
N THR A 637 15.81 25.85 -16.73
CA THR A 637 17.25 25.72 -16.46
C THR A 637 17.64 25.93 -14.99
N GLY A 638 16.67 26.06 -14.08
CA GLY A 638 16.96 26.10 -12.66
C GLY A 638 17.55 27.43 -12.15
N ASP A 639 17.46 28.52 -12.91
CA ASP A 639 18.18 29.76 -12.61
C ASP A 639 17.76 30.46 -11.31
N PHE A 640 16.60 30.12 -10.75
CA PHE A 640 16.08 30.65 -9.49
C PHE A 640 16.14 29.64 -8.33
N VAL A 641 16.78 28.49 -8.52
CA VAL A 641 16.95 27.49 -7.45
C VAL A 641 17.81 28.08 -6.33
N ASP A 642 17.29 28.04 -5.10
CA ASP A 642 18.04 28.36 -3.89
C ASP A 642 17.50 27.55 -2.70
N ILE A 643 17.94 26.30 -2.58
CA ILE A 643 17.49 25.41 -1.49
C ILE A 643 18.60 24.46 -1.04
N GLY A 644 18.83 24.39 0.27
CA GLY A 644 19.78 23.46 0.87
C GLY A 644 21.17 23.58 0.22
N PRO A 645 21.75 22.48 -0.31
CA PRO A 645 23.04 22.53 -0.99
C PRO A 645 22.97 23.04 -2.44
N TYR A 646 21.77 23.26 -2.98
CA TYR A 646 21.58 23.57 -4.40
C TYR A 646 21.34 25.06 -4.63
N LYS A 647 22.06 25.61 -5.61
CA LYS A 647 21.96 27.00 -6.07
C LYS A 647 21.44 27.05 -7.50
N ALA A 648 21.38 28.26 -8.06
CA ALA A 648 20.95 28.51 -9.41
C ALA A 648 21.65 27.55 -10.38
N ARG A 649 20.88 26.96 -11.29
CA ARG A 649 21.36 26.07 -12.35
C ARG A 649 21.97 24.76 -11.86
N ALA A 650 21.63 24.32 -10.64
CA ALA A 650 22.03 23.02 -10.11
C ALA A 650 21.49 21.83 -10.92
N GLY A 651 20.41 22.03 -11.68
CA GLY A 651 19.81 21.06 -12.57
C GLY A 651 18.83 21.72 -13.54
N PHE A 652 18.46 21.02 -14.62
CA PHE A 652 17.41 21.46 -15.55
C PHE A 652 16.23 20.49 -15.56
N CYS A 653 15.02 21.00 -15.77
CA CYS A 653 13.79 20.21 -15.83
C CYS A 653 13.33 19.96 -17.25
N VAL A 654 12.68 18.80 -17.44
CA VAL A 654 11.88 18.48 -18.62
C VAL A 654 10.52 17.97 -18.14
N GLU A 655 9.52 18.85 -18.11
CA GLU A 655 8.17 18.56 -17.61
C GLU A 655 7.22 18.32 -18.79
N ALA A 656 6.97 17.07 -19.16
CA ALA A 656 5.90 16.73 -20.11
C ALA A 656 4.54 17.17 -19.54
N GLN A 657 3.74 17.93 -20.30
CA GLN A 657 2.53 18.57 -19.77
C GLN A 657 1.54 18.95 -20.88
N ARG A 658 0.39 19.51 -20.45
CA ARG A 658 -0.69 19.98 -21.33
C ARG A 658 -0.80 21.49 -21.32
N TYR A 659 0.25 22.14 -21.83
CA TYR A 659 0.36 23.59 -21.97
C TYR A 659 0.25 24.37 -20.64
N LEU A 660 0.46 25.68 -20.71
CA LEU A 660 0.25 26.62 -19.62
C LEU A 660 -1.20 27.12 -19.65
N GLU A 661 -1.84 27.23 -18.48
CA GLU A 661 -3.20 27.79 -18.35
C GLU A 661 -4.28 27.11 -19.24
N ALA A 662 -4.05 25.89 -19.73
CA ALA A 662 -4.93 25.22 -20.68
C ALA A 662 -6.39 25.17 -20.25
N ILE A 663 -6.68 25.07 -18.95
CA ILE A 663 -8.04 25.03 -18.41
C ILE A 663 -8.88 26.27 -18.75
N ASN A 664 -8.24 27.44 -18.91
CA ASN A 664 -8.90 28.70 -19.27
C ASN A 664 -8.80 29.02 -20.78
N ASN A 665 -8.21 28.12 -21.57
CA ASN A 665 -8.09 28.27 -23.01
C ASN A 665 -9.07 27.33 -23.72
N GLU A 666 -10.02 27.87 -24.48
CA GLU A 666 -11.07 27.08 -25.14
C GLU A 666 -10.53 26.03 -26.14
N HIS A 667 -9.34 26.27 -26.70
CA HIS A 667 -8.72 25.34 -27.64
C HIS A 667 -8.04 24.17 -26.91
N TRP A 668 -7.51 24.40 -25.71
CA TRP A 668 -6.72 23.41 -24.98
C TRP A 668 -7.48 22.74 -23.83
N ASN A 669 -8.52 23.35 -23.27
CA ASN A 669 -9.14 22.92 -22.02
C ASN A 669 -9.68 21.48 -22.02
N LYS A 670 -10.13 20.96 -23.17
CA LYS A 670 -10.68 19.60 -23.28
C LYS A 670 -9.68 18.51 -22.90
N GLN A 671 -8.38 18.79 -23.02
CA GLN A 671 -7.34 17.85 -22.65
C GLN A 671 -7.01 17.90 -21.16
N VAL A 672 -7.56 18.85 -20.39
CA VAL A 672 -7.30 18.99 -18.95
C VAL A 672 -8.56 19.01 -18.10
N ILE A 673 -9.74 18.87 -18.70
CA ILE A 673 -11.01 18.67 -18.01
C ILE A 673 -11.28 17.17 -17.94
N LEU A 674 -11.26 16.60 -16.74
CA LEU A 674 -11.54 15.19 -16.47
C LEU A 674 -12.97 15.05 -15.96
N ARG A 675 -13.80 14.23 -16.62
CA ARG A 675 -15.16 13.90 -16.16
C ARG A 675 -15.26 12.48 -15.63
N LYS A 676 -16.31 12.22 -14.82
CA LYS A 676 -16.62 10.89 -14.31
C LYS A 676 -16.86 9.91 -15.46
N GLY A 677 -16.23 8.74 -15.38
CA GLY A 677 -16.21 7.74 -16.46
C GLY A 677 -15.07 7.92 -17.47
N GLU A 678 -14.38 9.05 -17.48
CA GLU A 678 -13.18 9.28 -18.28
C GLU A 678 -11.90 8.99 -17.48
N VAL A 679 -10.78 8.90 -18.20
CA VAL A 679 -9.45 8.69 -17.63
C VAL A 679 -8.49 9.75 -18.17
N TYR A 680 -7.78 10.40 -17.26
CA TYR A 680 -6.56 11.14 -17.58
C TYR A 680 -5.41 10.14 -17.62
N GLY A 681 -4.59 10.21 -18.66
CA GLY A 681 -3.38 9.40 -18.75
C GLY A 681 -2.24 10.13 -19.45
N SER A 682 -1.03 10.03 -18.90
CA SER A 682 0.22 10.55 -19.47
C SER A 682 1.33 9.51 -19.31
N ASP A 683 2.27 9.49 -20.24
CA ASP A 683 3.40 8.56 -20.24
C ASP A 683 4.67 9.25 -20.71
N THR A 684 5.73 9.13 -19.90
CA THR A 684 7.03 9.78 -20.12
C THR A 684 8.15 8.81 -19.80
N ILE A 685 9.22 8.78 -20.61
CA ILE A 685 10.39 7.93 -20.40
C ILE A 685 11.67 8.75 -20.45
N TYR A 686 12.57 8.47 -19.51
CA TYR A 686 13.93 8.99 -19.46
C TYR A 686 14.91 7.82 -19.68
N THR A 687 15.73 7.90 -20.73
CA THR A 687 16.73 6.87 -21.07
C THR A 687 18.13 7.44 -20.92
N PHE A 688 19.03 6.68 -20.31
CA PHE A 688 20.41 7.08 -20.07
C PHE A 688 21.41 6.24 -20.88
N SER A 689 22.49 6.88 -21.34
CA SER A 689 23.62 6.22 -21.98
C SER A 689 24.92 7.02 -21.76
N VAL A 690 26.05 6.48 -22.25
CA VAL A 690 27.37 7.15 -22.27
C VAL A 690 27.89 7.11 -23.69
#